data_AF-A0A3C0VX36-F1
#
_entry.id   AF-A0A3C0VX36-F1
#
_cell.length_a   1.000
_cell.length_b   1.000
_cell.length_c   1.000
_cell.angle_alpha   90.00
_cell.angle_beta   90.00
_cell.angle_gamma   90.00
#
_symmetry.space_group_name_H-M   'P 1'
#
loop_
_entity.id
_entity.type
_entity.pdbx_description
1 polymer ?
#
loop_
_entity_poly.entity_id
_entity_poly.type
_entity_poly.pdbx_seq_one_letter_code
_entity_poly.pdbx_strand_id
1 'polypeptide(L)'
;DQKWTPHRIRRAIVNTAMQIPNVERFAQGRGVLQVDKAFEYLEANKGAKDHDLRFVVSNRSQGGRGIYLREAHNTDRAVASTIGVTPTFHEEADNAEKVAFEMRVNLECTDSWVDHPKHVVLMHGGRSFSVETHPQSLTAGMHYTEVVGYDADHPERGPVFRVPITVLKGEAVDTTEPVHWSKKLTLTPGHIDRNFLEVPQGATWADVVFRTGEMDGTRRIVMHTVQEVPGQTFSEGGTRQYITVRGQSTQVQSFSVTGGRTMELAIAQFWSSLGQTEVQVDVTFHGINPDSRKLHIDTGKLVTQVDVNAPLGNESVSPSGSFTTVRRAIAAKDFTTRPLTDARDSLPGNRTIYEAELTYSFSLSKKTSVTPQPALALEDQFHESWESLIWMLYDKAKRFVASGSSGSRGTTSLAKGDYTLKFHVRNHVLKDLKKLKDMRLNLDLKLAKPVSLKFQADPDNALTGGGGFRSGTLAKGSQTRIYIERPGSLPSEASAGDLLIGSISYGQGNSNLLGPGKKPGGFPLSMRVPPAKPSKAKPSASGGSKKKEEKSEAEKLAEAIRDLKVARLAKLHSDKKAEDFDRLAKEILDANPNHLPVLVQQLKRLDGEANRKKHLDKVIAAADTVIAQIDTETLAKHYGVKLKPDDEEAKAERAKLDKKLNTLTDALFRKGRALGYLDTQFREGENADSDETKKRLEEIDKQFEANFAELQKWAETTDDKFVLLHIRRDNRQGHIATALKRLNEKIGRSPHDRKLQKKRIRLLGELKWDEWKSHEETWQIRRFPAKYQPF
;
A
#
# COMPACT_ATOMS: atom_id res chain seq x y z
N ASP A 1 -43.28 0.03 28.08
CA ASP A 1 -42.90 0.55 29.42
C ASP A 1 -41.40 0.51 29.64
N GLN A 2 -40.70 1.56 29.22
CA GLN A 2 -39.26 1.67 29.43
C GLN A 2 -39.00 2.16 30.86
N LYS A 3 -38.47 1.29 31.74
CA LYS A 3 -38.26 1.60 33.17
C LYS A 3 -37.10 2.57 33.43
N TRP A 4 -36.23 2.82 32.45
CA TRP A 4 -35.07 3.70 32.54
C TRP A 4 -34.54 4.05 31.14
N THR A 5 -33.82 5.17 31.03
CA THR A 5 -33.14 5.59 29.79
C THR A 5 -31.62 5.64 29.95
N PRO A 6 -30.83 5.50 28.87
CA PRO A 6 -29.39 5.71 28.92
C PRO A 6 -29.00 7.11 29.44
N HIS A 7 -29.85 8.10 29.21
CA HIS A 7 -29.64 9.49 29.64
C HIS A 7 -29.76 9.63 31.16
N ARG A 8 -30.80 9.03 31.75
CA ARG A 8 -31.00 8.97 33.19
C ARG A 8 -29.83 8.28 33.90
N ILE A 9 -29.41 7.12 33.42
CA ILE A 9 -28.27 6.37 34.00
C ILE A 9 -26.99 7.20 33.90
N ARG A 10 -26.70 7.77 32.72
CA ARG A 10 -25.52 8.63 32.53
C ARG A 10 -25.53 9.84 33.46
N ARG A 11 -26.68 10.50 33.64
CA ARG A 11 -26.83 11.64 34.55
C ARG A 11 -26.51 11.24 35.99
N ALA A 12 -27.05 10.12 36.46
CA ALA A 12 -26.77 9.61 37.79
C ALA A 12 -25.27 9.37 37.99
N ILE A 13 -24.63 8.63 37.08
CA ILE A 13 -23.18 8.35 37.13
C ILE A 13 -22.35 9.65 37.14
N VAL A 14 -22.67 10.60 36.26
CA VAL A 14 -21.90 11.84 36.12
C VAL A 14 -22.05 12.75 37.33
N ASN A 15 -23.23 12.79 37.96
CA ASN A 15 -23.51 13.67 39.09
C ASN A 15 -23.08 13.07 40.44
N THR A 16 -22.83 11.76 40.53
CA THR A 16 -22.38 11.11 41.77
C THR A 16 -20.92 10.65 41.76
N ALA A 17 -20.22 10.79 40.63
CA ALA A 17 -18.82 10.43 40.52
C ALA A 17 -17.93 11.22 41.50
N MET A 18 -16.91 10.55 42.05
CA MET A 18 -16.02 11.10 43.06
C MET A 18 -14.68 11.51 42.43
N GLN A 19 -14.34 12.80 42.51
CA GLN A 19 -13.03 13.29 42.07
C GLN A 19 -11.92 12.73 42.97
N ILE A 20 -10.86 12.19 42.35
CA ILE A 20 -9.64 11.84 43.07
C ILE A 20 -8.78 13.10 43.18
N PRO A 21 -8.41 13.51 44.41
CA PRO A 21 -7.45 14.59 44.60
C PRO A 21 -6.14 14.29 43.86
N ASN A 22 -5.49 15.32 43.34
CA ASN A 22 -4.18 15.24 42.68
C ASN A 22 -4.12 14.41 41.38
N VAL A 23 -5.26 13.99 40.82
CA VAL A 23 -5.34 13.45 39.46
C VAL A 23 -5.82 14.55 38.52
N GLU A 24 -5.15 14.73 37.37
CA GLU A 24 -5.54 15.77 36.42
C GLU A 24 -6.96 15.55 35.87
N ARG A 25 -7.68 16.65 35.65
CA ARG A 25 -9.08 16.63 35.16
C ARG A 25 -9.26 15.82 33.88
N PHE A 26 -8.30 15.89 32.95
CA PHE A 26 -8.39 15.22 31.66
C PHE A 26 -8.16 13.71 31.74
N ALA A 27 -7.47 13.21 32.77
CA ALA A 27 -7.26 11.78 32.99
C ALA A 27 -8.48 11.13 33.67
N GLN A 28 -9.14 11.82 34.61
CA GLN A 28 -10.24 11.23 35.38
C GLN A 28 -11.64 11.65 34.92
N GLY A 29 -11.77 12.70 34.11
CA GLY A 29 -13.06 13.24 33.68
C GLY A 29 -13.92 13.65 34.88
N ARG A 30 -15.00 12.91 35.15
CA ARG A 30 -15.91 13.15 36.29
C ARG A 30 -15.47 12.50 37.59
N GLY A 31 -14.34 11.79 37.58
CA GLY A 31 -13.83 11.06 38.73
C GLY A 31 -14.23 9.60 38.66
N VAL A 32 -14.05 8.90 39.78
CA VAL A 32 -14.34 7.47 39.92
C VAL A 32 -15.84 7.24 40.03
N LEU A 33 -16.33 6.23 39.32
CA LEU A 33 -17.72 5.76 39.41
C LEU A 33 -18.08 5.37 40.85
N GLN A 34 -19.24 5.83 41.32
CA GLN A 34 -19.82 5.47 42.63
C GLN A 34 -21.16 4.77 42.37
N VAL A 35 -21.16 3.44 42.31
CA VAL A 35 -22.33 2.65 41.86
C VAL A 35 -23.49 2.76 42.85
N ASP A 36 -23.18 2.64 44.14
CA ASP A 36 -24.10 2.82 45.26
C ASP A 36 -24.77 4.20 45.22
N LYS A 37 -23.98 5.28 45.15
CA LYS A 37 -24.51 6.65 45.10
C LYS A 37 -25.30 6.92 43.81
N ALA A 38 -24.83 6.40 42.67
CA ALA A 38 -25.56 6.52 41.41
C ALA A 38 -26.92 5.81 41.50
N PHE A 39 -27.01 4.66 42.18
CA PHE A 39 -28.26 3.95 42.41
C PHE A 39 -29.20 4.73 43.33
N GLU A 40 -28.70 5.22 44.47
CA GLU A 40 -29.46 6.10 45.38
C GLU A 40 -30.02 7.33 44.65
N TYR A 41 -29.20 7.95 43.79
CA TYR A 41 -29.64 9.07 42.96
C TYR A 41 -30.78 8.68 42.01
N LEU A 42 -30.75 7.48 41.42
CA LEU A 42 -31.82 7.00 40.55
C LEU A 42 -33.12 6.77 41.32
N GLU A 43 -33.04 6.20 42.52
CA GLU A 43 -34.19 5.96 43.38
C GLU A 43 -34.85 7.27 43.83
N ALA A 44 -34.02 8.23 44.28
CA ALA A 44 -34.48 9.55 44.71
C ALA A 44 -35.17 10.33 43.57
N ASN A 45 -34.71 10.15 42.32
CA ASN A 45 -35.19 10.89 41.16
C ASN A 45 -36.08 10.08 40.20
N LYS A 46 -36.64 8.95 40.66
CA LYS A 46 -37.42 8.03 39.81
C LYS A 46 -38.60 8.70 39.08
N GLY A 47 -39.21 9.72 39.69
CA GLY A 47 -40.36 10.45 39.14
C GLY A 47 -39.99 11.62 38.21
N ALA A 48 -38.72 12.01 38.14
CA ALA A 48 -38.28 13.17 37.37
C ALA A 48 -38.21 12.85 35.87
N LYS A 49 -39.25 13.20 35.09
CA LYS A 49 -39.35 12.88 33.65
C LYS A 49 -38.23 13.52 32.81
N ASP A 50 -37.72 14.67 33.21
CA ASP A 50 -36.64 15.39 32.52
C ASP A 50 -35.29 14.63 32.56
N HIS A 51 -35.13 13.68 33.49
CA HIS A 51 -33.96 12.79 33.54
C HIS A 51 -33.89 11.85 32.34
N ASP A 52 -35.01 11.63 31.66
CA ASP A 52 -35.07 10.80 30.46
C ASP A 52 -34.69 11.57 29.18
N LEU A 53 -34.53 12.89 29.28
CA LEU A 53 -34.12 13.74 28.18
C LEU A 53 -32.60 13.82 28.04
N ARG A 54 -32.13 13.83 26.79
CA ARG A 54 -30.75 14.18 26.45
C ARG A 54 -30.65 15.67 26.16
N PHE A 55 -29.87 16.40 26.95
CA PHE A 55 -29.55 17.79 26.65
C PHE A 55 -28.32 17.85 25.74
N VAL A 56 -28.54 18.18 24.48
CA VAL A 56 -27.48 18.31 23.47
C VAL A 56 -26.89 19.71 23.53
N VAL A 57 -25.65 19.81 23.99
CA VAL A 57 -24.85 21.03 23.97
C VAL A 57 -24.09 21.13 22.65
N SER A 58 -24.21 22.26 21.97
CA SER A 58 -23.48 22.57 20.74
C SER A 58 -22.88 23.98 20.82
N ASN A 59 -21.61 24.12 20.44
CA ASN A 59 -21.02 25.42 20.24
C ASN A 59 -21.29 25.86 18.79
N ARG A 60 -22.20 26.82 18.60
CA ARG A 60 -22.63 27.30 17.28
C ARG A 60 -21.59 28.23 16.64
N SER A 61 -20.67 28.80 17.42
CA SER A 61 -19.62 29.69 16.93
C SER A 61 -18.42 28.93 16.37
N GLN A 62 -17.96 27.89 17.08
CA GLN A 62 -16.72 27.16 16.75
C GLN A 62 -16.97 25.69 16.34
N GLY A 63 -18.19 25.19 16.48
CA GLY A 63 -18.50 23.77 16.33
C GLY A 63 -18.15 22.95 17.57
N GLY A 64 -18.56 21.68 17.59
CA GLY A 64 -18.28 20.78 18.71
C GLY A 64 -19.25 20.93 19.89
N ARG A 65 -18.82 20.42 21.06
CA ARG A 65 -19.68 20.21 22.25
C ARG A 65 -19.25 21.04 23.47
N GLY A 66 -18.46 22.09 23.26
CA GLY A 66 -17.88 22.93 24.29
C GLY A 66 -17.04 24.07 23.69
N ILE A 67 -16.33 24.80 24.54
CA ILE A 67 -15.39 25.85 24.14
C ILE A 67 -13.98 25.29 24.32
N TYR A 68 -13.17 25.35 23.27
CA TYR A 68 -11.80 24.85 23.30
C TYR A 68 -10.87 25.84 22.64
N LEU A 69 -10.01 26.45 23.46
CA LEU A 69 -9.06 27.47 23.07
C LEU A 69 -7.66 26.92 23.33
N ARG A 70 -6.77 27.01 22.34
CA ARG A 70 -5.44 26.37 22.35
C ARG A 70 -4.37 27.20 21.66
N GLU A 71 -4.75 27.90 20.61
CA GLU A 71 -3.80 28.57 19.73
C GLU A 71 -3.63 30.03 20.17
N ALA A 72 -2.43 30.59 20.05
CA ALA A 72 -2.12 31.95 20.53
C ALA A 72 -3.19 33.00 20.14
N HIS A 73 -3.67 32.98 18.89
CA HIS A 73 -4.67 33.90 18.36
C HIS A 73 -6.07 33.80 19.01
N ASN A 74 -6.33 32.73 19.77
CA ASN A 74 -7.58 32.53 20.52
C ASN A 74 -7.35 32.43 22.04
N THR A 75 -6.11 32.60 22.50
CA THR A 75 -5.75 32.71 23.92
C THR A 75 -5.15 34.07 24.29
N ASP A 76 -4.92 34.95 23.32
CA ASP A 76 -4.42 36.33 23.49
C ASP A 76 -5.54 37.37 23.71
N ARG A 77 -6.80 36.97 23.53
CA ARG A 77 -7.97 37.86 23.54
C ARG A 77 -9.21 37.17 24.12
N ALA A 78 -10.20 37.97 24.48
CA ALA A 78 -11.52 37.47 24.85
C ALA A 78 -12.22 36.81 23.64
N VAL A 79 -12.93 35.71 23.91
CA VAL A 79 -13.63 34.93 22.87
C VAL A 79 -15.09 34.73 23.26
N ALA A 80 -16.00 35.31 22.49
CA ALA A 80 -17.43 35.10 22.61
C ALA A 80 -17.90 33.88 21.81
N SER A 81 -18.56 32.94 22.48
CA SER A 81 -19.12 31.72 21.91
C SER A 81 -20.63 31.65 22.12
N THR A 82 -21.38 31.34 21.06
CA THR A 82 -22.82 31.07 21.15
C THR A 82 -23.04 29.60 21.41
N ILE A 83 -23.58 29.27 22.58
CA ILE A 83 -23.85 27.90 23.00
C ILE A 83 -25.32 27.60 22.84
N GLY A 84 -25.65 26.55 22.08
CA GLY A 84 -26.99 25.99 21.96
C GLY A 84 -27.17 24.79 22.89
N VAL A 85 -28.31 24.73 23.57
CA VAL A 85 -28.71 23.56 24.36
C VAL A 85 -30.09 23.11 23.90
N THR A 86 -30.22 21.87 23.46
CA THR A 86 -31.47 21.31 22.92
C THR A 86 -31.85 20.01 23.64
N PRO A 87 -33.01 19.93 24.32
CA PRO A 87 -33.50 18.68 24.87
C PRO A 87 -33.96 17.75 23.72
N THR A 88 -33.53 16.49 23.75
CA THR A 88 -33.96 15.47 22.79
C THR A 88 -34.92 14.51 23.48
N PHE A 89 -36.12 14.41 22.93
CA PHE A 89 -37.17 13.50 23.36
C PHE A 89 -37.06 12.18 22.61
N HIS A 90 -37.61 11.11 23.19
CA HIS A 90 -37.80 9.86 22.48
C HIS A 90 -38.64 10.07 21.22
N GLU A 91 -38.41 9.28 20.16
CA GLU A 91 -39.13 9.43 18.88
C GLU A 91 -40.64 9.27 19.07
N GLU A 92 -41.04 8.38 19.99
CA GLU A 92 -42.44 8.09 20.35
C GLU A 92 -43.03 9.05 21.40
N ALA A 93 -42.29 10.08 21.85
CA ALA A 93 -42.81 11.02 22.83
C ALA A 93 -43.96 11.86 22.25
N ASP A 94 -45.01 12.05 23.04
CA ASP A 94 -46.21 12.81 22.64
C ASP A 94 -45.86 14.26 22.29
N ASN A 95 -46.46 14.76 21.22
CA ASN A 95 -46.26 16.15 20.79
C ASN A 95 -46.80 17.15 21.82
N ALA A 96 -47.88 16.80 22.55
CA ALA A 96 -48.36 17.66 23.62
C ALA A 96 -47.34 17.78 24.75
N GLU A 97 -46.70 16.68 25.15
CA GLU A 97 -45.61 16.68 26.14
C GLU A 97 -44.39 17.49 25.67
N LYS A 98 -44.04 17.43 24.38
CA LYS A 98 -42.97 18.26 23.80
C LYS A 98 -43.33 19.75 23.86
N VAL A 99 -44.53 20.12 23.43
CA VAL A 99 -44.96 21.53 23.42
C VAL A 99 -45.05 22.09 24.85
N ALA A 100 -45.50 21.29 25.80
CA ALA A 100 -45.61 21.67 27.21
C ALA A 100 -44.26 21.69 27.95
N PHE A 101 -43.18 21.18 27.36
CA PHE A 101 -41.88 21.17 28.03
C PHE A 101 -41.32 22.59 28.15
N GLU A 102 -41.18 23.00 29.39
CA GLU A 102 -40.49 24.20 29.83
C GLU A 102 -39.61 23.85 31.03
N MET A 103 -38.35 24.26 30.99
CA MET A 103 -37.43 24.14 32.12
C MET A 103 -36.69 25.45 32.33
N ARG A 104 -36.84 26.02 33.52
CA ARG A 104 -36.06 27.18 33.96
C ARG A 104 -34.72 26.67 34.46
N VAL A 105 -33.62 27.18 33.90
CA VAL A 105 -32.28 26.71 34.22
C VAL A 105 -31.46 27.85 34.80
N ASN A 106 -30.88 27.61 35.96
CA ASN A 106 -29.86 28.47 36.56
C ASN A 106 -28.48 28.05 36.02
N LEU A 107 -27.73 29.02 35.51
CA LEU A 107 -26.40 28.82 34.97
C LEU A 107 -25.36 29.30 35.98
N GLU A 108 -24.35 28.47 36.23
CA GLU A 108 -23.26 28.76 37.17
C GLU A 108 -21.90 28.40 36.55
N CYS A 109 -20.89 29.21 36.83
CA CYS A 109 -19.49 28.96 36.52
C CYS A 109 -18.66 29.37 37.74
N THR A 110 -17.75 28.52 38.19
CA THR A 110 -16.92 28.77 39.39
C THR A 110 -15.80 29.77 39.14
N ASP A 111 -15.45 29.98 37.87
CA ASP A 111 -14.26 30.72 37.46
C ASP A 111 -14.61 32.11 36.92
N SER A 112 -13.89 33.12 37.39
CA SER A 112 -14.10 34.53 37.03
C SER A 112 -13.63 34.92 35.63
N TRP A 113 -12.89 34.04 34.95
CA TRP A 113 -12.42 34.26 33.57
C TRP A 113 -13.46 33.85 32.51
N VAL A 114 -14.70 33.55 32.93
CA VAL A 114 -15.82 33.21 32.05
C VAL A 114 -17.05 34.03 32.42
N ASP A 115 -17.51 34.85 31.49
CA ASP A 115 -18.80 35.54 31.59
C ASP A 115 -19.90 34.70 30.94
N HIS A 116 -21.04 34.63 31.62
CA HIS A 116 -22.20 33.87 31.19
C HIS A 116 -23.48 34.48 31.76
N PRO A 117 -24.63 34.32 31.08
CA PRO A 117 -25.93 34.68 31.66
C PRO A 117 -26.24 33.79 32.85
N LYS A 118 -27.07 34.29 33.78
CA LYS A 118 -27.42 33.56 35.02
C LYS A 118 -28.63 32.64 34.87
N HIS A 119 -29.50 32.90 33.90
CA HIS A 119 -30.72 32.13 33.69
C HIS A 119 -30.98 31.89 32.21
N VAL A 120 -31.55 30.74 31.89
CA VAL A 120 -32.06 30.41 30.55
C VAL A 120 -33.33 29.57 30.69
N VAL A 121 -34.32 29.80 29.82
CA VAL A 121 -35.51 28.95 29.73
C VAL A 121 -35.36 28.03 28.53
N LEU A 122 -35.38 26.72 28.79
CA LEU A 122 -35.32 25.68 27.76
C LEU A 122 -36.72 25.22 27.40
N MET A 123 -37.04 25.34 26.12
CA MET A 123 -38.22 24.72 25.50
C MET A 123 -37.78 23.53 24.66
N HIS A 124 -38.73 22.76 24.10
CA HIS A 124 -38.38 21.60 23.26
C HIS A 124 -37.45 21.92 22.08
N GLY A 125 -37.57 23.11 21.47
CA GLY A 125 -36.71 23.55 20.38
C GLY A 125 -35.28 23.95 20.82
N GLY A 126 -35.01 23.92 22.12
CA GLY A 126 -33.76 24.39 22.71
C GLY A 126 -33.65 25.91 22.81
N ARG A 127 -32.53 26.38 23.36
CA ARG A 127 -32.20 27.80 23.47
C ARG A 127 -30.71 28.00 23.25
N SER A 128 -30.35 29.19 22.77
CA SER A 128 -28.95 29.62 22.68
C SER A 128 -28.67 30.73 23.67
N PHE A 129 -27.46 30.77 24.19
CA PHE A 129 -26.95 31.85 25.03
C PHE A 129 -25.45 32.10 24.74
N SER A 130 -24.97 33.29 25.06
CA SER A 130 -23.57 33.67 24.85
C SER A 130 -22.73 33.34 26.08
N VAL A 131 -21.51 32.86 25.84
CA VAL A 131 -20.47 32.68 26.85
C VAL A 131 -19.23 33.40 26.36
N GLU A 132 -18.67 34.28 27.17
CA GLU A 132 -17.44 35.00 26.85
C GLU A 132 -16.31 34.46 27.74
N THR A 133 -15.22 34.02 27.12
CA THR A 133 -14.06 33.47 27.81
C THR A 133 -12.92 34.49 27.73
N HIS A 134 -12.19 34.71 28.84
CA HIS A 134 -11.09 35.68 28.95
C HIS A 134 -9.71 35.02 29.19
N PRO A 135 -9.15 34.27 28.22
CA PRO A 135 -7.85 33.59 28.34
C PRO A 135 -6.66 34.48 28.68
N GLN A 136 -6.72 35.76 28.31
CA GLN A 136 -5.64 36.73 28.53
C GLN A 136 -5.30 36.88 30.02
N SER A 137 -6.27 36.67 30.91
CA SER A 137 -6.09 36.72 32.37
C SER A 137 -5.38 35.50 32.97
N LEU A 138 -5.27 34.40 32.22
CA LEU A 138 -4.72 33.13 32.69
C LEU A 138 -3.20 33.09 32.56
N THR A 139 -2.53 32.29 33.38
CA THR A 139 -1.11 31.94 33.18
C THR A 139 -0.94 30.91 32.08
N ALA A 140 0.28 30.73 31.57
CA ALA A 140 0.57 29.61 30.65
C ALA A 140 0.27 28.27 31.32
N GLY A 141 -0.25 27.32 30.54
CA GLY A 141 -0.63 26.00 31.03
C GLY A 141 -2.08 25.63 30.71
N MET A 142 -2.57 24.68 31.47
CA MET A 142 -3.87 24.04 31.29
C MET A 142 -4.90 24.60 32.26
N HIS A 143 -5.99 25.12 31.71
CA HIS A 143 -7.13 25.64 32.49
C HIS A 143 -8.41 24.98 32.02
N TYR A 144 -9.28 24.65 32.96
CA TYR A 144 -10.55 24.03 32.67
C TYR A 144 -11.61 24.53 33.64
N THR A 145 -12.75 24.90 33.09
CA THR A 145 -13.97 25.20 33.86
C THR A 145 -15.20 24.79 33.06
N GLU A 146 -16.39 25.01 33.61
CA GLU A 146 -17.64 24.72 32.93
C GLU A 146 -18.72 25.74 33.28
N VAL A 147 -19.55 26.06 32.29
CA VAL A 147 -20.88 26.62 32.58
C VAL A 147 -21.83 25.46 32.81
N VAL A 148 -22.38 25.40 34.02
CA VAL A 148 -23.22 24.32 34.52
C VAL A 148 -24.66 24.78 34.58
N GLY A 149 -25.58 24.00 34.01
CA GLY A 149 -27.01 24.27 34.07
C GLY A 149 -27.71 23.39 35.11
N TYR A 150 -28.38 24.00 36.08
CA TYR A 150 -29.23 23.36 37.08
C TYR A 150 -30.70 23.66 36.79
N ASP A 151 -31.58 22.69 37.02
CA ASP A 151 -33.02 22.97 37.08
C ASP A 151 -33.28 23.94 38.24
N ALA A 152 -33.87 25.10 37.95
CA ALA A 152 -34.13 26.14 38.93
C ALA A 152 -35.14 25.69 39.99
N ASP A 153 -36.05 24.78 39.64
CA ASP A 153 -37.05 24.24 40.55
C ASP A 153 -36.52 23.09 41.41
N HIS A 154 -35.44 22.44 40.95
CA HIS A 154 -34.85 21.26 41.60
C HIS A 154 -33.31 21.25 41.56
N PRO A 155 -32.64 22.26 42.15
CA PRO A 155 -31.18 22.35 42.11
C PRO A 155 -30.47 21.20 42.85
N GLU A 156 -31.13 20.57 43.83
CA GLU A 156 -30.64 19.43 44.61
C GLU A 156 -30.37 18.19 43.76
N ARG A 157 -31.01 18.09 42.58
CA ARG A 157 -30.80 17.00 41.63
C ARG A 157 -29.49 17.14 40.87
N GLY A 158 -28.78 18.25 41.05
CA GLY A 158 -27.56 18.55 40.35
C GLY A 158 -27.77 18.84 38.86
N PRO A 159 -26.68 18.96 38.10
CA PRO A 159 -26.75 19.53 36.76
C PRO A 159 -27.47 18.68 35.71
N VAL A 160 -28.26 19.36 34.88
CA VAL A 160 -28.95 18.79 33.71
C VAL A 160 -28.06 18.80 32.45
N PHE A 161 -27.21 19.82 32.31
CA PHE A 161 -26.17 19.88 31.27
C PHE A 161 -24.95 20.67 31.75
N ARG A 162 -23.86 20.55 30.98
CA ARG A 162 -22.59 21.22 31.25
C ARG A 162 -21.95 21.63 29.93
N VAL A 163 -21.42 22.84 29.88
CA VAL A 163 -20.65 23.37 28.75
C VAL A 163 -19.18 23.35 29.17
N PRO A 164 -18.39 22.36 28.73
CA PRO A 164 -16.97 22.31 29.08
C PRO A 164 -16.21 23.44 28.37
N ILE A 165 -15.34 24.12 29.11
CA ILE A 165 -14.47 25.18 28.63
C ILE A 165 -13.04 24.79 28.95
N THR A 166 -12.26 24.52 27.93
CA THR A 166 -10.84 24.17 28.05
C THR A 166 -10.00 25.25 27.40
N VAL A 167 -9.05 25.81 28.15
CA VAL A 167 -8.06 26.77 27.65
C VAL A 167 -6.66 26.19 27.87
N LEU A 168 -5.95 25.94 26.78
CA LEU A 168 -4.54 25.52 26.78
C LEU A 168 -3.70 26.72 26.35
N LYS A 169 -3.25 27.52 27.31
CA LYS A 169 -2.48 28.73 27.04
C LYS A 169 -1.01 28.37 26.85
N GLY A 170 -0.49 28.63 25.66
CA GLY A 170 0.92 28.39 25.34
C GLY A 170 1.87 29.33 26.09
N GLU A 171 3.06 28.83 26.37
CA GLU A 171 4.23 29.61 26.76
C GLU A 171 4.96 30.05 25.50
N ALA A 172 5.15 31.37 25.34
CA ALA A 172 5.98 31.92 24.29
C ALA A 172 7.45 31.55 24.54
N VAL A 173 8.16 31.17 23.48
CA VAL A 173 9.57 30.74 23.57
C VAL A 173 10.52 31.83 23.11
N ASP A 174 11.71 31.90 23.69
CA ASP A 174 12.72 32.89 23.31
C ASP A 174 13.59 32.40 22.14
N THR A 175 13.36 32.96 20.96
CA THR A 175 14.11 32.59 19.73
C THR A 175 15.41 33.38 19.54
N THR A 176 15.79 34.20 20.53
CA THR A 176 17.08 34.90 20.55
C THR A 176 18.17 34.06 21.22
N GLU A 177 17.76 33.15 22.11
CA GLU A 177 18.64 32.21 22.80
C GLU A 177 18.92 30.95 21.97
N PRO A 178 20.07 30.26 22.16
CA PRO A 178 20.34 28.98 21.51
C PRO A 178 19.40 27.84 21.95
N VAL A 179 18.88 27.95 23.17
CA VAL A 179 17.87 27.05 23.76
C VAL A 179 16.61 27.88 23.97
N HIS A 180 15.54 27.53 23.27
CA HIS A 180 14.33 28.36 23.24
C HIS A 180 13.42 28.13 24.47
N TRP A 181 13.53 26.95 25.09
CA TRP A 181 12.81 26.62 26.31
C TRP A 181 13.61 25.59 27.13
N SER A 182 13.60 25.73 28.45
CA SER A 182 14.42 24.94 29.36
C SER A 182 13.69 24.72 30.68
N LYS A 183 13.64 23.48 31.16
CA LYS A 183 12.97 23.15 32.43
C LYS A 183 13.65 21.99 33.14
N LYS A 184 13.94 22.18 34.43
CA LYS A 184 14.37 21.09 35.33
C LYS A 184 13.14 20.38 35.86
N LEU A 185 13.06 19.06 35.66
CA LEU A 185 11.97 18.21 36.10
C LEU A 185 12.44 17.19 37.13
N THR A 186 11.56 16.92 38.08
CA THR A 186 11.70 15.86 39.07
C THR A 186 10.57 14.87 38.88
N LEU A 187 10.85 13.74 38.24
CA LEU A 187 9.86 12.74 37.85
C LEU A 187 9.83 11.58 38.85
N THR A 188 8.62 11.14 39.20
CA THR A 188 8.35 9.92 39.96
C THR A 188 7.47 8.98 39.11
N PRO A 189 7.37 7.67 39.44
CA PRO A 189 6.63 6.73 38.61
C PRO A 189 5.16 7.16 38.42
N GLY A 190 4.75 7.35 37.17
CA GLY A 190 3.38 7.79 36.83
C GLY A 190 3.14 9.30 36.88
N HIS A 191 4.11 10.10 37.34
CA HIS A 191 4.02 11.56 37.25
C HIS A 191 4.12 12.02 35.79
N ILE A 192 3.23 12.95 35.39
CA ILE A 192 3.15 13.52 34.05
C ILE A 192 3.31 15.03 34.17
N ASP A 193 4.32 15.58 33.52
CA ASP A 193 4.52 17.01 33.36
C ASP A 193 4.09 17.41 31.94
N ARG A 194 3.08 18.31 31.84
CA ARG A 194 2.55 18.78 30.55
C ARG A 194 2.94 20.24 30.34
N ASN A 195 3.60 20.50 29.22
CA ASN A 195 4.02 21.85 28.83
C ASN A 195 3.36 22.21 27.51
N PHE A 196 2.88 23.44 27.39
CA PHE A 196 2.26 23.95 26.15
C PHE A 196 3.16 25.04 25.62
N LEU A 197 3.80 24.83 24.47
CA LEU A 197 4.77 25.74 23.89
C LEU A 197 4.21 26.33 22.60
N GLU A 198 4.28 27.64 22.46
CA GLU A 198 3.97 28.32 21.20
C GLU A 198 5.09 28.06 20.21
N VAL A 199 4.85 27.19 19.22
CA VAL A 199 5.89 26.86 18.25
C VAL A 199 6.16 28.08 17.36
N PRO A 200 7.40 28.59 17.28
CA PRO A 200 7.73 29.77 16.50
C PRO A 200 7.27 29.66 15.05
N GLN A 201 6.80 30.78 14.50
CA GLN A 201 6.42 30.83 13.08
C GLN A 201 7.64 30.50 12.20
N GLY A 202 7.47 29.58 11.26
CA GLY A 202 8.55 29.12 10.39
C GLY A 202 9.39 27.96 10.95
N ALA A 203 9.12 27.47 12.16
CA ALA A 203 9.69 26.20 12.63
C ALA A 203 9.20 25.02 11.76
N THR A 204 10.10 24.10 11.44
CA THR A 204 9.79 22.86 10.71
C THR A 204 10.20 21.58 11.45
N TRP A 205 11.11 21.66 12.42
CA TRP A 205 11.38 20.60 13.38
C TRP A 205 11.81 21.16 14.75
N ALA A 206 11.79 20.30 15.76
CA ALA A 206 12.30 20.60 17.09
C ALA A 206 13.24 19.50 17.54
N ASP A 207 14.24 19.88 18.33
CA ASP A 207 15.15 18.98 19.05
C ASP A 207 14.87 19.12 20.55
N VAL A 208 14.57 18.00 21.22
CA VAL A 208 14.34 17.92 22.67
C VAL A 208 15.48 17.14 23.30
N VAL A 209 16.22 17.80 24.18
CA VAL A 209 17.41 17.27 24.82
C VAL A 209 17.11 16.97 26.28
N PHE A 210 17.25 15.70 26.67
CA PHE A 210 17.11 15.23 28.03
C PHE A 210 18.49 15.00 28.62
N ARG A 211 18.83 15.70 29.72
CA ARG A 211 20.07 15.50 30.47
C ARG A 211 19.74 15.07 31.90
N THR A 212 20.20 13.91 32.29
CA THR A 212 19.99 13.36 33.65
C THR A 212 21.22 13.60 34.51
N GLY A 213 21.01 13.87 35.80
CA GLY A 213 22.08 13.88 36.80
C GLY A 213 22.59 12.48 37.14
N GLU A 214 23.30 12.36 38.26
CA GLU A 214 23.67 11.06 38.82
C GLU A 214 22.42 10.29 39.26
N MET A 215 22.33 9.01 38.89
CA MET A 215 21.27 8.11 39.34
C MET A 215 21.65 6.64 39.10
N ASP A 216 21.08 5.76 39.92
CA ASP A 216 21.31 4.31 39.81
C ASP A 216 20.42 3.63 38.78
N GLY A 217 21.06 2.81 37.94
CA GLY A 217 20.40 1.97 36.96
C GLY A 217 19.85 2.73 35.76
N THR A 218 18.77 2.21 35.18
CA THR A 218 18.09 2.81 34.03
C THR A 218 16.71 3.29 34.43
N ARG A 219 16.22 4.33 33.75
CA ARG A 219 14.85 4.82 33.88
C ARG A 219 14.21 4.93 32.51
N ARG A 220 12.91 4.71 32.44
CA ARG A 220 12.13 4.83 31.21
C ARG A 220 11.26 6.07 31.27
N ILE A 221 11.58 7.06 30.45
CA ILE A 221 10.81 8.28 30.25
C ILE A 221 9.95 8.11 28.99
N VAL A 222 8.76 8.70 29.00
CA VAL A 222 7.87 8.80 27.85
C VAL A 222 7.74 10.26 27.48
N MET A 223 8.10 10.59 26.24
CA MET A 223 7.81 11.89 25.63
C MET A 223 6.63 11.72 24.68
N HIS A 224 5.62 12.57 24.81
CA HIS A 224 4.49 12.62 23.91
C HIS A 224 4.25 14.07 23.48
N THR A 225 4.24 14.30 22.16
CA THR A 225 3.93 15.60 21.61
C THR A 225 2.66 15.57 20.78
N VAL A 226 1.88 16.65 20.84
CA VAL A 226 0.64 16.80 20.06
C VAL A 226 0.51 18.25 19.58
N GLN A 227 0.28 18.41 18.28
CA GLN A 227 -0.21 19.65 17.68
C GLN A 227 -1.55 19.38 17.01
N GLU A 228 -2.51 20.28 17.24
CA GLU A 228 -3.78 20.23 16.54
C GLU A 228 -3.64 20.91 15.18
N VAL A 229 -3.68 20.12 14.11
CA VAL A 229 -3.59 20.63 12.74
C VAL A 229 -4.91 20.34 12.03
N PRO A 230 -5.62 21.35 11.49
CA PRO A 230 -6.88 21.17 10.79
C PRO A 230 -6.79 20.11 9.69
N GLY A 231 -7.73 19.17 9.71
CA GLY A 231 -7.78 18.07 8.76
C GLY A 231 -6.79 16.92 9.01
N GLN A 232 -6.07 16.94 10.13
CA GLN A 232 -5.19 15.85 10.57
C GLN A 232 -5.70 15.21 11.86
N THR A 233 -5.41 13.93 12.03
CA THR A 233 -5.63 13.26 13.32
C THR A 233 -4.54 13.67 14.33
N PHE A 234 -4.81 13.47 15.63
CA PHE A 234 -3.81 13.76 16.68
C PHE A 234 -2.52 12.94 16.49
N SER A 235 -2.61 11.74 15.90
CA SER A 235 -1.46 10.89 15.61
C SER A 235 -0.60 11.38 14.44
N GLU A 236 -1.17 12.14 13.51
CA GLU A 236 -0.41 12.76 12.42
C GLU A 236 0.32 14.03 12.87
N GLY A 237 -0.30 14.78 13.79
CA GLY A 237 0.26 16.00 14.38
C GLY A 237 1.14 15.78 15.62
N GLY A 238 1.49 14.53 15.95
CA GLY A 238 2.17 14.20 17.20
C GLY A 238 3.20 13.07 17.10
N THR A 239 4.03 12.91 18.13
CA THR A 239 4.94 11.76 18.26
C THR A 239 4.94 11.23 19.69
N ARG A 240 5.08 9.91 19.85
CA ARG A 240 5.24 9.26 21.15
C ARG A 240 6.49 8.41 21.17
N GLN A 241 7.39 8.69 22.09
CA GLN A 241 8.69 8.03 22.19
C GLN A 241 8.95 7.55 23.61
N TYR A 242 9.50 6.33 23.71
CA TYR A 242 9.96 5.75 24.96
C TYR A 242 11.48 5.87 24.99
N ILE A 243 11.99 6.59 25.96
CA ILE A 243 13.39 6.97 26.08
C ILE A 243 13.96 6.27 27.31
N THR A 244 15.03 5.50 27.12
CA THR A 244 15.76 4.89 28.24
C THR A 244 16.91 5.81 28.60
N VAL A 245 16.90 6.33 29.83
CA VAL A 245 17.95 7.21 30.37
C VAL A 245 18.75 6.49 31.47
N ARG A 246 19.99 6.92 31.68
CA ARG A 246 20.96 6.40 32.68
C ARG A 246 21.60 7.57 33.43
N GLY A 247 22.25 7.32 34.57
CA GLY A 247 23.04 8.35 35.25
C GLY A 247 23.99 9.07 34.27
N GLN A 248 24.01 10.41 34.34
CA GLN A 248 24.85 11.29 33.51
C GLN A 248 24.66 11.09 31.99
N SER A 249 23.47 10.66 31.55
CA SER A 249 23.16 10.49 30.13
C SER A 249 22.59 11.76 29.48
N THR A 250 22.88 11.93 28.19
CA THR A 250 22.19 12.89 27.30
C THR A 250 21.45 12.10 26.23
N GLN A 251 20.17 12.41 26.01
CA GLN A 251 19.35 11.83 24.95
C GLN A 251 18.71 12.95 24.14
N VAL A 252 18.70 12.83 22.81
CA VAL A 252 18.10 13.83 21.92
C VAL A 252 16.98 13.18 21.12
N GLN A 253 15.82 13.81 21.11
CA GLN A 253 14.68 13.41 20.31
C GLN A 253 14.29 14.52 19.34
N SER A 254 14.22 14.18 18.07
CA SER A 254 13.94 15.14 17.00
C SER A 254 12.69 14.73 16.22
N PHE A 255 11.78 15.69 16.01
CA PHE A 255 10.52 15.44 15.31
C PHE A 255 10.06 16.68 14.52
N SER A 256 9.21 16.47 13.53
CA SER A 256 8.64 17.57 12.73
C SER A 256 7.65 18.37 13.57
N VAL A 257 7.62 19.69 13.38
CA VAL A 257 6.62 20.59 13.98
C VAL A 257 5.97 21.46 12.93
N THR A 258 4.79 21.99 13.25
CA THR A 258 4.10 23.03 12.48
C THR A 258 4.24 24.35 13.21
N GLY A 259 5.07 25.27 12.70
CA GLY A 259 5.20 26.62 13.25
C GLY A 259 3.90 27.42 13.26
N GLY A 260 3.75 28.31 14.24
CA GLY A 260 2.56 29.13 14.46
C GLY A 260 1.41 28.40 15.15
N ARG A 261 1.67 27.25 15.78
CA ARG A 261 0.69 26.48 16.53
C ARG A 261 1.21 26.10 17.91
N THR A 262 0.32 25.89 18.86
CA THR A 262 0.66 25.40 20.19
C THR A 262 0.94 23.90 20.17
N MET A 263 2.14 23.53 20.61
CA MET A 263 2.54 22.14 20.82
C MET A 263 2.39 21.78 22.30
N GLU A 264 1.72 20.68 22.57
CA GLU A 264 1.79 20.02 23.86
C GLU A 264 3.03 19.13 23.89
N LEU A 265 3.86 19.26 24.92
CA LEU A 265 4.99 18.42 25.25
C LEU A 265 4.77 17.80 26.63
N ALA A 266 4.27 16.57 26.64
CA ALA A 266 4.05 15.78 27.85
C ALA A 266 5.24 14.85 28.10
N ILE A 267 5.81 14.93 29.30
CA ILE A 267 6.97 14.17 29.74
C ILE A 267 6.59 13.42 31.00
N ALA A 268 6.75 12.10 31.00
CA ALA A 268 6.37 11.26 32.12
C ALA A 268 7.40 10.17 32.39
N GLN A 269 7.58 9.79 33.64
CA GLN A 269 8.28 8.55 33.97
C GLN A 269 7.31 7.38 33.89
N PHE A 270 7.69 6.32 33.17
CA PHE A 270 6.84 5.16 32.98
C PHE A 270 6.51 4.51 34.32
N TRP A 271 5.25 4.12 34.52
CA TRP A 271 4.72 3.69 35.83
C TRP A 271 5.52 2.54 36.47
N SER A 272 6.07 1.62 35.67
CA SER A 272 6.86 0.48 36.17
C SER A 272 8.36 0.78 36.30
N SER A 273 8.79 1.99 35.94
CA SER A 273 10.16 2.46 36.13
C SER A 273 10.23 3.08 37.52
N LEU A 274 10.65 2.31 38.53
CA LEU A 274 10.70 2.76 39.92
C LEU A 274 11.80 3.78 40.19
N GLY A 275 11.69 4.52 41.29
CA GLY A 275 12.67 5.53 41.73
C GLY A 275 12.37 6.94 41.21
N GLN A 276 13.11 7.93 41.69
CA GLN A 276 13.01 9.33 41.25
C GLN A 276 14.04 9.62 40.16
N THR A 277 13.71 10.51 39.23
CA THR A 277 14.62 10.97 38.17
C THR A 277 14.65 12.49 38.13
N GLU A 278 15.82 13.09 38.30
CA GLU A 278 16.05 14.49 37.95
C GLU A 278 16.51 14.59 36.49
N VAL A 279 15.78 15.36 35.69
CA VAL A 279 16.09 15.54 34.27
C VAL A 279 15.95 17.01 33.89
N GLN A 280 16.99 17.55 33.27
CA GLN A 280 16.95 18.82 32.57
C GLN A 280 16.45 18.58 31.15
N VAL A 281 15.43 19.34 30.75
CA VAL A 281 14.83 19.25 29.41
C VAL A 281 14.99 20.57 28.70
N ASP A 282 15.65 20.54 27.54
CA ASP A 282 15.84 21.70 26.70
C ASP A 282 15.20 21.47 25.33
N VAL A 283 14.54 22.51 24.80
CA VAL A 283 13.88 22.47 23.50
C VAL A 283 14.47 23.57 22.61
N THR A 284 14.90 23.18 21.42
CA THR A 284 15.34 24.10 20.37
C THR A 284 14.49 23.88 19.12
N PHE A 285 13.98 24.96 18.54
CA PHE A 285 13.18 24.94 17.32
C PHE A 285 14.03 25.38 16.13
N HIS A 286 13.88 24.67 15.03
CA HIS A 286 14.66 24.88 13.82
C HIS A 286 13.74 25.05 12.62
N GLY A 287 14.25 25.73 11.59
CA GLY A 287 13.42 26.08 10.44
C GLY A 287 14.23 26.32 9.18
N ILE A 288 14.11 25.39 8.22
CA ILE A 288 14.40 25.65 6.81
C ILE A 288 13.07 25.52 6.07
N ASN A 289 12.49 26.63 5.60
CA ASN A 289 11.22 26.61 4.88
C ASN A 289 11.44 26.71 3.38
N PRO A 290 10.98 25.74 2.59
CA PRO A 290 10.80 25.95 1.17
C PRO A 290 9.58 26.83 0.89
N ASP A 291 9.60 27.56 -0.21
CA ASP A 291 8.45 28.22 -0.83
C ASP A 291 7.26 27.26 -1.08
N SER A 292 7.54 25.97 -1.29
CA SER A 292 6.55 24.90 -1.36
C SER A 292 6.85 23.75 -0.40
N ARG A 293 5.92 23.50 0.54
CA ARG A 293 5.99 22.36 1.47
C ARG A 293 5.75 21.00 0.78
N LYS A 294 5.20 20.97 -0.44
CA LYS A 294 5.00 19.76 -1.25
C LYS A 294 5.56 20.02 -2.64
N LEU A 295 6.78 19.56 -2.88
CA LEU A 295 7.47 19.84 -4.13
C LEU A 295 6.99 18.90 -5.24
N HIS A 296 6.60 19.47 -6.38
CA HIS A 296 6.37 18.74 -7.62
C HIS A 296 7.44 19.12 -8.64
N ILE A 297 8.18 18.13 -9.14
CA ILE A 297 9.12 18.33 -10.25
C ILE A 297 8.34 18.25 -11.55
N ASP A 298 8.28 19.37 -12.28
CA ASP A 298 7.65 19.44 -13.59
C ASP A 298 8.61 18.88 -14.66
N THR A 299 8.23 17.77 -15.26
CA THR A 299 9.05 17.10 -16.30
C THR A 299 9.13 17.85 -17.62
N GLY A 300 8.28 18.86 -17.83
CA GLY A 300 8.35 19.77 -18.96
C GLY A 300 9.49 20.80 -18.84
N LYS A 301 10.05 20.97 -17.64
CA LYS A 301 11.18 21.86 -17.37
C LYS A 301 12.45 21.05 -17.11
N LEU A 302 13.59 21.56 -17.55
CA LEU A 302 14.89 20.92 -17.29
C LEU A 302 15.35 21.10 -15.84
N VAL A 303 14.89 22.18 -15.21
CA VAL A 303 15.22 22.55 -13.84
C VAL A 303 13.94 22.96 -13.11
N THR A 304 13.81 22.53 -11.86
CA THR A 304 12.80 23.03 -10.91
C THR A 304 13.50 23.92 -9.89
N GLN A 305 13.02 25.14 -9.72
CA GLN A 305 13.54 26.09 -8.73
C GLN A 305 12.80 25.91 -7.40
N VAL A 306 13.54 26.01 -6.30
CA VAL A 306 12.98 26.10 -4.95
C VAL A 306 13.75 27.15 -4.18
N ASP A 307 13.05 28.11 -3.60
CA ASP A 307 13.63 29.05 -2.65
C ASP A 307 13.46 28.53 -1.22
N VAL A 308 14.55 28.54 -0.44
CA VAL A 308 14.53 28.16 0.98
C VAL A 308 15.00 29.31 1.85
N ASN A 309 14.33 29.51 2.99
CA ASN A 309 14.73 30.50 3.99
C ASN A 309 14.93 29.88 5.38
N ALA A 310 15.68 30.57 6.23
CA ALA A 310 15.91 30.17 7.64
C ALA A 310 15.40 31.27 8.59
N PRO A 311 14.12 31.25 9.02
CA PRO A 311 13.54 32.38 9.75
C PRO A 311 13.94 32.44 11.23
N LEU A 312 14.31 31.31 11.85
CA LEU A 312 14.54 31.25 13.30
C LEU A 312 15.98 31.51 13.70
N GLY A 313 16.93 30.96 12.95
CA GLY A 313 18.35 31.00 13.28
C GLY A 313 19.20 30.65 12.06
N ASN A 314 20.51 30.56 12.29
CA ASN A 314 21.44 30.12 11.26
C ASN A 314 21.30 28.61 11.06
N GLU A 315 21.13 28.17 9.81
CA GLU A 315 20.90 26.76 9.48
C GLU A 315 21.87 26.30 8.40
N SER A 316 22.42 25.09 8.54
CA SER A 316 23.29 24.52 7.50
C SER A 316 22.44 23.92 6.38
N VAL A 317 22.55 24.46 5.17
CA VAL A 317 21.80 24.04 3.98
C VAL A 317 22.64 23.08 3.15
N SER A 318 22.10 21.87 2.94
CA SER A 318 22.66 20.82 2.08
C SER A 318 21.51 19.97 1.53
N PRO A 319 20.96 20.33 0.35
CA PRO A 319 19.79 19.66 -0.18
C PRO A 319 20.09 18.23 -0.60
N SER A 320 19.17 17.33 -0.26
CA SER A 320 19.21 15.92 -0.62
C SER A 320 17.79 15.40 -0.83
N GLY A 321 17.57 14.52 -1.80
CA GLY A 321 16.25 13.98 -2.05
C GLY A 321 16.28 12.85 -3.06
N SER A 322 15.28 11.97 -2.99
CA SER A 322 15.14 10.88 -3.96
C SER A 322 13.71 10.42 -4.08
N PHE A 323 13.36 9.89 -5.25
CA PHE A 323 12.15 9.10 -5.43
C PHE A 323 12.43 7.65 -5.03
N THR A 324 11.56 7.09 -4.18
CA THR A 324 11.69 5.72 -3.67
C THR A 324 10.53 4.83 -4.08
N THR A 325 9.44 5.41 -4.57
CA THR A 325 8.18 4.71 -4.84
C THR A 325 7.62 5.14 -6.19
N VAL A 326 7.07 4.18 -6.93
CA VAL A 326 6.23 4.42 -8.12
C VAL A 326 4.79 4.16 -7.71
N ARG A 327 3.94 5.18 -7.78
CA ARG A 327 2.49 5.06 -7.62
C ARG A 327 1.84 4.89 -8.98
N ARG A 328 1.17 3.77 -9.17
CA ARG A 328 0.37 3.47 -10.36
C ARG A 328 -1.11 3.48 -10.01
N ALA A 329 -1.88 4.32 -10.69
CA ALA A 329 -3.34 4.32 -10.56
C ALA A 329 -3.94 3.29 -11.52
N ILE A 330 -4.65 2.29 -10.99
CA ILE A 330 -5.33 1.27 -11.80
C ILE A 330 -6.85 1.39 -11.69
N ALA A 331 -7.53 1.14 -12.81
CA ALA A 331 -8.99 1.12 -12.89
C ALA A 331 -9.56 -0.17 -12.31
N ALA A 332 -10.78 -0.12 -11.78
CA ALA A 332 -11.54 -1.33 -11.52
C ALA A 332 -11.85 -2.02 -12.85
N LYS A 333 -11.59 -3.33 -12.89
CA LYS A 333 -11.97 -4.22 -13.99
C LYS A 333 -13.45 -4.59 -13.90
N ASP A 334 -13.95 -4.73 -12.68
CA ASP A 334 -15.34 -5.06 -12.40
C ASP A 334 -15.83 -4.31 -11.16
N PHE A 335 -17.12 -3.99 -11.15
CA PHE A 335 -17.83 -3.31 -10.07
C PHE A 335 -19.20 -3.95 -9.91
N THR A 336 -19.42 -4.57 -8.76
CA THR A 336 -20.70 -5.20 -8.45
C THR A 336 -21.27 -4.63 -7.17
N THR A 337 -22.59 -4.45 -7.13
CA THR A 337 -23.32 -4.07 -5.92
C THR A 337 -24.43 -5.06 -5.67
N ARG A 338 -24.65 -5.43 -4.41
CA ARG A 338 -25.79 -6.26 -4.03
C ARG A 338 -26.32 -5.91 -2.64
N PRO A 339 -27.61 -6.12 -2.37
CA PRO A 339 -28.12 -6.13 -1.01
C PRO A 339 -27.53 -7.34 -0.26
N LEU A 340 -27.18 -7.14 1.01
CA LEU A 340 -26.88 -8.23 1.93
C LEU A 340 -28.21 -8.75 2.49
N THR A 341 -28.54 -9.99 2.15
CA THR A 341 -29.82 -10.63 2.51
C THR A 341 -29.72 -11.49 3.77
N ASP A 342 -28.52 -11.65 4.33
CA ASP A 342 -28.33 -12.37 5.58
C ASP A 342 -28.95 -11.58 6.73
N ALA A 343 -29.62 -12.27 7.65
CA ALA A 343 -30.20 -11.64 8.84
C ALA A 343 -29.14 -10.90 9.68
N ARG A 344 -27.87 -11.33 9.62
CA ARG A 344 -26.73 -10.66 10.25
C ARG A 344 -26.53 -9.23 9.76
N ASP A 345 -26.88 -8.94 8.51
CA ASP A 345 -26.61 -7.65 7.86
C ASP A 345 -27.88 -6.78 7.73
N SER A 346 -28.91 -7.08 8.53
CA SER A 346 -30.15 -6.29 8.62
C SER A 346 -30.11 -5.35 9.82
N LEU A 347 -30.38 -4.06 9.60
CA LEU A 347 -30.49 -3.05 10.65
C LEU A 347 -31.95 -2.91 11.13
N PRO A 348 -32.19 -2.39 12.35
CA PRO A 348 -33.54 -2.10 12.84
C PRO A 348 -34.37 -1.26 11.85
N GLY A 349 -35.66 -1.56 11.77
CA GLY A 349 -36.60 -0.93 10.85
C GLY A 349 -36.52 -1.46 9.41
N ASN A 350 -36.14 -2.74 9.22
CA ASN A 350 -35.96 -3.37 7.90
C ASN A 350 -34.99 -2.62 6.96
N ARG A 351 -33.99 -1.95 7.55
CA ARG A 351 -32.97 -1.25 6.77
C ARG A 351 -31.91 -2.26 6.31
N THR A 352 -31.81 -2.45 5.01
CA THR A 352 -30.85 -3.37 4.39
C THR A 352 -29.49 -2.71 4.22
N ILE A 353 -28.42 -3.42 4.57
CA ILE A 353 -27.06 -3.02 4.22
C ILE A 353 -26.74 -3.51 2.81
N TYR A 354 -26.11 -2.66 2.00
CA TYR A 354 -25.63 -3.01 0.67
C TYR A 354 -24.11 -3.14 0.69
N GLU A 355 -23.59 -3.97 -0.21
CA GLU A 355 -22.15 -4.03 -0.48
C GLU A 355 -21.83 -3.57 -1.91
N ALA A 356 -20.61 -3.09 -2.09
CA ALA A 356 -19.94 -2.92 -3.37
C ALA A 356 -18.61 -3.69 -3.36
N GLU A 357 -18.37 -4.48 -4.40
CA GLU A 357 -17.09 -5.14 -4.63
C GLU A 357 -16.44 -4.58 -5.90
N LEU A 358 -15.22 -4.05 -5.75
CA LEU A 358 -14.38 -3.54 -6.82
C LEU A 358 -13.22 -4.51 -7.07
N THR A 359 -13.13 -5.05 -8.28
CA THR A 359 -12.05 -5.97 -8.66
C THR A 359 -11.01 -5.24 -9.50
N TYR A 360 -9.77 -5.25 -9.05
CA TYR A 360 -8.60 -4.68 -9.72
C TYR A 360 -7.64 -5.79 -10.16
N SER A 361 -7.05 -5.67 -11.34
CA SER A 361 -6.05 -6.62 -11.85
C SER A 361 -4.77 -5.91 -12.24
N PHE A 362 -3.63 -6.49 -11.89
CA PHE A 362 -2.31 -5.94 -12.23
C PHE A 362 -1.25 -7.03 -12.35
N SER A 363 -0.18 -6.73 -13.08
CA SER A 363 0.95 -7.65 -13.28
C SER A 363 2.25 -6.99 -12.84
N LEU A 364 3.11 -7.77 -12.18
CA LEU A 364 4.44 -7.35 -11.77
C LEU A 364 5.49 -8.03 -12.64
N SER A 365 6.44 -7.26 -13.17
CA SER A 365 7.54 -7.77 -13.98
C SER A 365 8.69 -8.35 -13.15
N LYS A 366 8.77 -7.98 -11.87
CA LYS A 366 9.79 -8.42 -10.89
C LYS A 366 9.24 -8.37 -9.48
N LYS A 367 9.96 -8.99 -8.53
CA LYS A 367 9.64 -8.95 -7.11
C LYS A 367 9.73 -7.51 -6.58
N THR A 368 8.71 -7.04 -5.87
CA THR A 368 8.72 -5.73 -5.18
C THR A 368 7.76 -5.70 -3.99
N SER A 369 7.89 -4.70 -3.13
CA SER A 369 6.92 -4.39 -2.10
C SER A 369 5.78 -3.56 -2.70
N VAL A 370 4.55 -3.97 -2.42
CA VAL A 370 3.32 -3.33 -2.91
C VAL A 370 2.48 -2.88 -1.73
N THR A 371 2.05 -1.63 -1.78
CA THR A 371 1.12 -1.03 -0.81
C THR A 371 -0.14 -0.59 -1.55
N PRO A 372 -1.26 -1.33 -1.43
CA PRO A 372 -2.54 -0.91 -1.96
C PRO A 372 -3.08 0.32 -1.22
N GLN A 373 -3.56 1.30 -1.98
CA GLN A 373 -4.08 2.57 -1.46
C GLN A 373 -5.36 2.91 -2.26
N PRO A 374 -6.55 2.44 -1.82
CA PRO A 374 -7.82 2.86 -2.40
C PRO A 374 -7.87 4.39 -2.49
N ALA A 375 -8.35 4.97 -3.60
CA ALA A 375 -8.32 6.42 -3.81
C ALA A 375 -9.43 7.15 -3.02
N LEU A 376 -9.54 6.89 -1.72
CA LEU A 376 -10.40 7.59 -0.77
C LEU A 376 -9.60 8.70 -0.10
N ALA A 377 -10.17 9.90 -0.02
CA ALA A 377 -9.60 10.98 0.78
C ALA A 377 -10.05 10.82 2.25
N LEU A 378 -9.25 11.28 3.22
CA LEU A 378 -9.64 11.28 4.64
C LEU A 378 -10.05 9.88 5.14
N GLU A 379 -9.23 8.87 4.86
CA GLU A 379 -9.55 7.46 5.12
C GLU A 379 -10.00 7.20 6.58
N ASP A 380 -9.41 7.89 7.56
CA ASP A 380 -9.80 7.81 8.98
C ASP A 380 -11.25 8.29 9.23
N GLN A 381 -11.68 9.36 8.56
CA GLN A 381 -13.08 9.83 8.64
C GLN A 381 -14.04 8.90 7.89
N PHE A 382 -13.57 8.27 6.81
CA PHE A 382 -14.35 7.28 6.07
C PHE A 382 -14.63 6.04 6.93
N HIS A 383 -13.71 5.62 7.80
CA HIS A 383 -13.95 4.55 8.78
C HIS A 383 -15.07 4.85 9.77
N GLU A 384 -15.33 6.13 10.06
CA GLU A 384 -16.42 6.53 10.95
C GLU A 384 -17.78 6.55 10.24
N SER A 385 -17.80 6.73 8.91
CA SER A 385 -19.03 6.95 8.13
C SER A 385 -19.44 5.75 7.25
N TRP A 386 -18.56 4.77 7.07
CA TRP A 386 -18.76 3.60 6.20
C TRP A 386 -18.50 2.29 6.94
N GLU A 387 -19.23 1.24 6.58
CA GLU A 387 -19.33 0.02 7.40
C GLU A 387 -18.30 -1.06 7.02
N SER A 388 -17.56 -0.87 5.93
CA SER A 388 -16.45 -1.74 5.50
C SER A 388 -15.56 -1.01 4.49
N LEU A 389 -14.24 -1.17 4.61
CA LEU A 389 -13.23 -0.65 3.66
C LEU A 389 -12.07 -1.65 3.51
N ILE A 390 -12.41 -2.93 3.33
CA ILE A 390 -11.45 -4.05 3.36
C ILE A 390 -11.00 -4.38 1.94
N TRP A 391 -9.72 -4.67 1.74
CA TRP A 391 -9.23 -5.30 0.51
C TRP A 391 -8.63 -6.68 0.77
N MET A 392 -8.78 -7.58 -0.20
CA MET A 392 -8.13 -8.89 -0.26
C MET A 392 -7.36 -9.03 -1.58
N LEU A 393 -6.12 -9.48 -1.50
CA LEU A 393 -5.19 -9.66 -2.61
C LEU A 393 -4.99 -11.16 -2.88
N TYR A 394 -5.05 -11.53 -4.16
CA TYR A 394 -4.92 -12.89 -4.64
C TYR A 394 -3.89 -13.00 -5.77
N ASP A 395 -3.28 -14.17 -5.88
CA ASP A 395 -2.43 -14.52 -7.01
C ASP A 395 -3.26 -15.02 -8.22
N LYS A 396 -2.57 -15.35 -9.31
CA LYS A 396 -3.15 -15.88 -10.55
C LYS A 396 -4.01 -17.14 -10.36
N ALA A 397 -3.73 -17.95 -9.34
CA ALA A 397 -4.45 -19.17 -9.02
C ALA A 397 -5.64 -18.93 -8.06
N LYS A 398 -5.99 -17.66 -7.80
CA LYS A 398 -6.98 -17.21 -6.80
C LYS A 398 -6.58 -17.52 -5.35
N ARG A 399 -5.31 -17.89 -5.11
CA ARG A 399 -4.82 -18.12 -3.76
C ARG A 399 -4.72 -16.78 -3.04
N PHE A 400 -5.20 -16.73 -1.81
CA PHE A 400 -5.05 -15.58 -0.93
C PHE A 400 -3.57 -15.28 -0.67
N VAL A 401 -3.22 -14.00 -0.72
CA VAL A 401 -1.86 -13.50 -0.51
C VAL A 401 -1.81 -12.59 0.71
N ALA A 402 -2.69 -11.59 0.76
CA ALA A 402 -2.74 -10.61 1.84
C ALA A 402 -4.12 -9.94 1.90
N SER A 403 -4.42 -9.32 3.03
CA SER A 403 -5.58 -8.44 3.19
C SER A 403 -5.18 -7.21 4.00
N GLY A 404 -6.00 -6.19 3.90
CA GLY A 404 -5.87 -4.99 4.73
C GLY A 404 -7.11 -4.14 4.62
N SER A 405 -7.00 -2.94 5.14
CA SER A 405 -8.06 -1.95 5.13
C SER A 405 -7.58 -0.66 4.46
N SER A 406 -8.47 0.16 3.91
CA SER A 406 -8.18 1.58 3.64
C SER A 406 -7.65 2.24 4.93
N GLY A 407 -6.73 3.20 4.83
CA GLY A 407 -6.04 3.79 5.99
C GLY A 407 -4.86 2.95 6.49
N SER A 408 -4.89 1.62 6.34
CA SER A 408 -3.76 0.77 6.72
C SER A 408 -2.65 0.87 5.67
N ARG A 409 -1.46 1.36 6.04
CA ARG A 409 -0.27 1.38 5.17
C ARG A 409 0.38 -0.01 5.02
N GLY A 410 -0.44 -1.06 5.05
CA GLY A 410 -0.03 -2.46 4.97
C GLY A 410 0.70 -2.73 3.67
N THR A 411 1.95 -3.19 3.77
CA THR A 411 2.84 -3.43 2.63
C THR A 411 3.14 -4.92 2.53
N THR A 412 3.04 -5.49 1.33
CA THR A 412 3.30 -6.92 1.09
C THR A 412 4.36 -7.10 0.00
N SER A 413 5.32 -8.00 0.21
CA SER A 413 6.30 -8.36 -0.83
C SER A 413 5.70 -9.37 -1.80
N LEU A 414 5.60 -9.00 -3.07
CA LEU A 414 5.02 -9.80 -4.14
C LEU A 414 6.08 -10.19 -5.16
N ALA A 415 6.03 -11.42 -5.65
CA ALA A 415 6.89 -11.91 -6.73
C ALA A 415 6.41 -11.41 -8.10
N LYS A 416 7.21 -11.65 -9.16
CA LYS A 416 6.76 -11.50 -10.55
C LYS A 416 5.50 -12.36 -10.77
N GLY A 417 4.45 -11.79 -11.35
CA GLY A 417 3.22 -12.51 -11.60
C GLY A 417 2.01 -11.62 -11.83
N ASP A 418 0.87 -12.26 -12.07
CA ASP A 418 -0.44 -11.61 -12.21
C ASP A 418 -1.18 -11.69 -10.87
N TYR A 419 -1.81 -10.59 -10.49
CA TYR A 419 -2.52 -10.45 -9.22
C TYR A 419 -3.90 -9.85 -9.42
N THR A 420 -4.80 -10.18 -8.49
CA THR A 420 -6.15 -9.61 -8.41
C THR A 420 -6.38 -9.08 -7.00
N LEU A 421 -6.75 -7.81 -6.87
CA LEU A 421 -7.18 -7.23 -5.60
C LEU A 421 -8.68 -6.98 -5.65
N LYS A 422 -9.40 -7.43 -4.63
CA LYS A 422 -10.82 -7.13 -4.44
C LYS A 422 -10.94 -6.14 -3.29
N PHE A 423 -11.64 -5.04 -3.48
CA PHE A 423 -11.93 -4.04 -2.45
C PHE A 423 -13.44 -4.04 -2.16
N HIS A 424 -13.79 -4.14 -0.90
CA HIS A 424 -15.14 -4.34 -0.40
C HIS A 424 -15.57 -3.16 0.46
N VAL A 425 -16.75 -2.63 0.14
CA VAL A 425 -17.33 -1.46 0.79
C VAL A 425 -18.78 -1.73 1.17
N ARG A 426 -19.19 -1.33 2.38
CA ARG A 426 -20.57 -1.46 2.87
C ARG A 426 -21.19 -0.11 3.19
N ASN A 427 -22.46 0.04 2.86
CA ASN A 427 -23.26 1.21 3.21
C ASN A 427 -24.76 0.86 3.14
N HIS A 428 -25.56 1.40 4.06
CA HIS A 428 -27.02 1.31 4.01
C HIS A 428 -27.67 2.16 2.87
N VAL A 429 -26.90 3.02 2.21
CA VAL A 429 -27.34 3.86 1.07
C VAL A 429 -26.70 3.38 -0.24
N LEU A 430 -27.45 2.62 -1.04
CA LEU A 430 -26.98 2.08 -2.33
C LEU A 430 -26.50 3.16 -3.32
N LYS A 431 -27.09 4.36 -3.30
CA LYS A 431 -26.70 5.47 -4.18
C LYS A 431 -25.25 5.91 -3.94
N ASP A 432 -24.78 5.83 -2.70
CA ASP A 432 -23.42 6.25 -2.35
C ASP A 432 -22.39 5.20 -2.76
N LEU A 433 -22.70 3.91 -2.61
CA LEU A 433 -21.89 2.82 -3.14
C LEU A 433 -21.66 2.97 -4.66
N LYS A 434 -22.70 3.30 -5.43
CA LYS A 434 -22.62 3.44 -6.89
C LYS A 434 -21.66 4.55 -7.35
N LYS A 435 -21.38 5.55 -6.50
CA LYS A 435 -20.39 6.60 -6.81
C LYS A 435 -18.95 6.06 -6.85
N LEU A 436 -18.71 4.88 -6.28
CA LEU A 436 -17.38 4.26 -6.24
C LEU A 436 -17.03 3.50 -7.52
N LYS A 437 -17.95 3.35 -8.49
CA LYS A 437 -17.75 2.53 -9.70
C LYS A 437 -16.43 2.78 -10.43
N ASP A 438 -16.05 4.05 -10.57
CA ASP A 438 -14.85 4.47 -11.31
C ASP A 438 -13.65 4.74 -10.38
N MET A 439 -13.76 4.39 -9.09
CA MET A 439 -12.73 4.62 -8.10
C MET A 439 -11.45 3.87 -8.49
N ARG A 440 -10.35 4.63 -8.55
CA ARG A 440 -9.02 4.08 -8.84
C ARG A 440 -8.43 3.45 -7.59
N LEU A 441 -7.59 2.46 -7.80
CA LEU A 441 -6.70 1.94 -6.78
C LEU A 441 -5.29 2.48 -7.07
N ASN A 442 -4.71 3.20 -6.12
CA ASN A 442 -3.29 3.55 -6.19
C ASN A 442 -2.48 2.36 -5.68
N LEU A 443 -1.53 1.89 -6.49
CA LEU A 443 -0.57 0.87 -6.12
C LEU A 443 0.79 1.51 -5.96
N ASP A 444 1.27 1.58 -4.72
CA ASP A 444 2.61 2.06 -4.41
C ASP A 444 3.59 0.89 -4.49
N LEU A 445 4.50 0.97 -5.47
CA LEU A 445 5.52 -0.02 -5.75
C LEU A 445 6.88 0.53 -5.30
N LYS A 446 7.56 -0.17 -4.40
CA LYS A 446 8.91 0.22 -3.98
C LYS A 446 9.88 0.08 -5.16
N LEU A 447 10.66 1.13 -5.42
CA LEU A 447 11.73 1.10 -6.42
C LEU A 447 12.87 0.20 -5.98
N ALA A 448 13.44 -0.57 -6.92
CA ALA A 448 14.62 -1.38 -6.61
C ALA A 448 15.86 -0.51 -6.34
N LYS A 449 15.98 0.60 -7.06
CA LYS A 449 17.00 1.63 -6.84
C LYS A 449 16.32 3.00 -6.76
N PRO A 450 16.50 3.78 -5.69
CA PRO A 450 15.98 5.14 -5.62
C PRO A 450 16.52 6.01 -6.75
N VAL A 451 15.70 6.96 -7.22
CA VAL A 451 16.12 7.98 -8.19
C VAL A 451 16.55 9.21 -7.42
N SER A 452 17.85 9.37 -7.19
CA SER A 452 18.42 10.52 -6.49
C SER A 452 18.30 11.80 -7.32
N LEU A 453 17.99 12.90 -6.65
CA LEU A 453 17.98 14.24 -7.24
C LEU A 453 19.39 14.84 -7.26
N LYS A 454 19.62 15.73 -8.22
CA LYS A 454 20.82 16.56 -8.30
C LYS A 454 20.43 18.02 -8.07
N PHE A 455 21.29 18.74 -7.36
CA PHE A 455 21.07 20.09 -6.90
C PHE A 455 22.18 21.00 -7.39
N GLN A 456 21.80 22.18 -7.87
CA GLN A 456 22.67 23.17 -8.48
C GLN A 456 22.44 24.55 -7.86
N ALA A 457 23.49 25.36 -7.81
CA ALA A 457 23.42 26.78 -7.42
C ALA A 457 23.11 27.71 -8.60
N ASP A 458 23.34 27.25 -9.83
CA ASP A 458 23.11 27.98 -11.09
C ASP A 458 22.26 27.08 -12.01
N PRO A 459 21.22 27.59 -12.69
CA PRO A 459 20.39 26.78 -13.57
C PRO A 459 21.14 26.25 -14.81
N ASP A 460 22.16 26.95 -15.31
CA ASP A 460 22.91 26.56 -16.51
C ASP A 460 23.79 25.31 -16.26
N ASN A 461 24.18 25.09 -15.01
CA ASN A 461 24.91 23.88 -14.59
C ASN A 461 24.13 22.58 -14.85
N ALA A 462 22.80 22.65 -14.86
CA ALA A 462 21.96 21.51 -15.24
C ALA A 462 22.14 21.10 -16.71
N LEU A 463 22.55 22.02 -17.57
CA LEU A 463 22.80 21.79 -19.00
C LEU A 463 24.24 21.40 -19.27
N THR A 464 25.20 22.07 -18.61
CA THR A 464 26.63 21.87 -18.85
C THR A 464 27.17 20.65 -18.11
N GLY A 465 26.45 20.12 -17.12
CA GLY A 465 26.87 18.99 -16.29
C GLY A 465 28.00 19.32 -15.32
N GLY A 466 28.36 20.60 -15.19
CA GLY A 466 29.33 21.12 -14.22
C GLY A 466 28.68 21.53 -12.90
N GLY A 467 29.50 21.81 -11.89
CA GLY A 467 29.06 22.40 -10.63
C GLY A 467 28.34 21.46 -9.67
N GLY A 468 27.61 22.06 -8.73
CA GLY A 468 26.80 21.42 -7.71
C GLY A 468 26.28 22.47 -6.73
N PHE A 469 25.34 22.10 -5.86
CA PHE A 469 24.97 22.95 -4.73
C PHE A 469 26.00 22.81 -3.61
N ARG A 470 26.79 23.87 -3.37
CA ARG A 470 27.76 23.90 -2.26
C ARG A 470 27.02 24.02 -0.93
N SER A 471 27.27 23.09 -0.01
CA SER A 471 26.71 23.19 1.33
C SER A 471 27.28 24.40 2.08
N GLY A 472 26.45 25.06 2.89
CA GLY A 472 26.86 26.26 3.61
C GLY A 472 25.82 26.70 4.64
N THR A 473 26.21 27.65 5.49
CA THR A 473 25.31 28.22 6.49
C THR A 473 24.43 29.30 5.86
N LEU A 474 23.12 29.13 5.96
CA LEU A 474 22.13 30.15 5.65
C LEU A 474 21.86 30.97 6.92
N ALA A 475 22.15 32.26 6.88
CA ALA A 475 21.96 33.13 8.03
C ALA A 475 20.47 33.35 8.36
N LYS A 476 20.16 33.65 9.63
CA LYS A 476 18.80 34.00 10.09
C LYS A 476 18.19 35.09 9.19
N GLY A 477 16.96 34.86 8.76
CA GLY A 477 16.19 35.76 7.88
C GLY A 477 16.64 35.77 6.42
N SER A 478 17.73 35.09 6.07
CA SER A 478 18.21 35.02 4.68
C SER A 478 17.48 33.95 3.87
N GLN A 479 17.57 34.09 2.55
CA GLN A 479 17.01 33.16 1.57
C GLN A 479 18.11 32.72 0.60
N THR A 480 18.05 31.47 0.16
CA THR A 480 18.88 30.96 -0.94
C THR A 480 18.05 30.16 -1.92
N ARG A 481 18.49 30.14 -3.17
CA ARG A 481 17.83 29.47 -4.27
C ARG A 481 18.53 28.17 -4.61
N ILE A 482 17.73 27.12 -4.78
CA ILE A 482 18.19 25.78 -5.14
C ILE A 482 17.56 25.40 -6.48
N TYR A 483 18.39 24.95 -7.41
CA TYR A 483 17.94 24.42 -8.69
C TYR A 483 18.04 22.90 -8.68
N ILE A 484 16.94 22.23 -9.01
CA ILE A 484 16.83 20.77 -8.99
C ILE A 484 16.77 20.29 -10.43
N GLU A 485 17.75 19.50 -10.84
CA GLU A 485 17.79 18.93 -12.18
C GLU A 485 16.66 17.93 -12.36
N ARG A 486 16.01 17.97 -13.52
CA ARG A 486 15.08 16.91 -13.92
C ARG A 486 15.85 15.58 -14.02
N PRO A 487 15.41 14.50 -13.35
CA PRO A 487 16.05 13.20 -13.49
C PRO A 487 16.10 12.73 -14.96
N GLY A 488 17.31 12.46 -15.46
CA GLY A 488 17.52 12.09 -16.87
C GLY A 488 17.11 10.65 -17.21
N SER A 489 17.30 9.70 -16.29
CA SER A 489 16.88 8.32 -16.44
C SER A 489 15.65 8.02 -15.58
N LEU A 490 14.62 7.48 -16.21
CA LEU A 490 13.43 7.01 -15.51
C LEU A 490 13.64 5.56 -15.06
N PRO A 491 13.13 5.16 -13.88
CA PRO A 491 13.27 3.79 -13.41
C PRO A 491 12.49 2.84 -14.34
N SER A 492 13.04 1.66 -14.59
CA SER A 492 12.47 0.64 -15.47
C SER A 492 11.05 0.18 -15.09
N GLU A 493 10.67 0.39 -13.83
CA GLU A 493 9.38 0.06 -13.23
C GLU A 493 8.28 1.05 -13.59
N ALA A 494 8.67 2.28 -13.92
CA ALA A 494 7.75 3.38 -14.14
C ALA A 494 7.30 3.44 -15.61
N SER A 495 6.03 3.74 -15.82
CA SER A 495 5.40 3.92 -17.12
C SER A 495 4.82 5.33 -17.22
N ALA A 496 4.59 5.80 -18.44
CA ALA A 496 3.98 7.11 -18.68
C ALA A 496 2.67 7.27 -17.87
N GLY A 497 2.54 8.41 -17.20
CA GLY A 497 1.39 8.71 -16.33
C GLY A 497 1.51 8.24 -14.87
N ASP A 498 2.42 7.32 -14.56
CA ASP A 498 2.73 6.96 -13.16
C ASP A 498 3.28 8.17 -12.40
N LEU A 499 3.20 8.13 -11.07
CA LEU A 499 3.73 9.16 -10.19
C LEU A 499 4.93 8.62 -9.40
N LEU A 500 6.10 9.24 -9.53
CA LEU A 500 7.21 8.99 -8.62
C LEU A 500 6.98 9.77 -7.33
N ILE A 501 7.14 9.10 -6.19
CA ILE A 501 6.96 9.64 -4.85
C ILE A 501 8.24 9.47 -4.06
N GLY A 502 8.59 10.49 -3.29
CA GLY A 502 9.79 10.52 -2.48
C GLY A 502 9.75 11.60 -1.41
N SER A 503 10.93 11.93 -0.91
CA SER A 503 11.14 13.00 0.05
C SER A 503 12.37 13.83 -0.31
N ILE A 504 12.35 15.11 0.07
CA ILE A 504 13.46 16.04 -0.06
C ILE A 504 13.75 16.71 1.30
N SER A 505 15.02 16.84 1.65
CA SER A 505 15.50 17.55 2.84
C SER A 505 16.45 18.66 2.38
N TYR A 506 16.40 19.81 3.05
CA TYR A 506 17.27 20.96 2.71
C TYR A 506 18.40 21.16 3.72
N GLY A 507 18.28 20.58 4.92
CA GLY A 507 19.28 20.74 5.99
C GLY A 507 20.41 19.72 5.93
N GLN A 508 21.56 20.11 6.49
CA GLN A 508 22.75 19.28 6.60
C GLN A 508 22.80 18.58 7.96
N GLY A 509 22.92 17.25 7.94
CA GLY A 509 23.27 16.49 9.15
C GLY A 509 24.77 16.54 9.43
N ASN A 510 25.14 16.67 10.70
CA ASN A 510 26.53 16.62 11.18
C ASN A 510 26.55 15.93 12.56
N SER A 511 27.59 15.15 12.85
CA SER A 511 27.84 14.52 14.17
C SER A 511 28.02 15.52 15.32
N ASN A 512 28.34 16.78 15.03
CA ASN A 512 28.54 17.82 16.06
C ASN A 512 27.23 18.50 16.48
N LEU A 513 26.11 18.23 15.80
CA LEU A 513 24.80 18.74 16.18
C LEU A 513 24.16 17.77 17.18
N LEU A 514 23.39 18.32 18.13
CA LEU A 514 22.63 17.50 19.07
C LEU A 514 21.55 16.69 18.32
N GLY A 515 20.85 17.33 17.38
CA GLY A 515 19.86 16.68 16.52
C GLY A 515 20.36 16.43 15.08
N PRO A 516 19.47 15.98 14.18
CA PRO A 516 19.81 15.56 12.83
C PRO A 516 20.18 16.72 11.87
N GLY A 517 20.05 17.98 12.30
CA GLY A 517 20.32 19.17 11.47
C GLY A 517 19.38 19.35 10.28
N LYS A 518 18.26 18.63 10.26
CA LYS A 518 17.26 18.66 9.19
C LYS A 518 15.91 18.14 9.69
N LYS A 519 14.84 18.61 9.06
CA LYS A 519 13.49 18.12 9.28
C LYS A 519 13.41 16.58 9.15
N PRO A 520 13.03 15.84 10.21
CA PRO A 520 12.81 14.40 10.14
C PRO A 520 11.79 14.02 9.06
N GLY A 521 12.12 13.03 8.23
CA GLY A 521 11.30 12.58 7.10
C GLY A 521 11.27 13.52 5.88
N GLY A 522 11.87 14.72 5.98
CA GLY A 522 11.90 15.71 4.90
C GLY A 522 10.52 16.27 4.53
N PHE A 523 10.45 16.84 3.33
CA PHE A 523 9.26 17.37 2.68
C PHE A 523 8.79 16.40 1.58
N PRO A 524 7.47 16.23 1.38
CA PRO A 524 6.95 15.41 0.29
C PRO A 524 7.42 15.87 -1.09
N LEU A 525 7.84 14.91 -1.90
CA LEU A 525 8.34 15.12 -3.26
C LEU A 525 7.56 14.25 -4.24
N SER A 526 7.17 14.80 -5.39
CA SER A 526 6.49 14.07 -6.45
C SER A 526 6.95 14.46 -7.85
N MET A 527 6.82 13.55 -8.81
CA MET A 527 7.06 13.82 -10.24
C MET A 527 6.20 12.88 -11.08
N ARG A 528 5.45 13.41 -12.05
CA ARG A 528 4.69 12.57 -12.98
C ARG A 528 5.59 12.11 -14.12
N VAL A 529 5.54 10.83 -14.45
CA VAL A 529 6.33 10.24 -15.53
C VAL A 529 5.82 10.76 -16.88
N PRO A 530 6.68 11.38 -17.70
CA PRO A 530 6.25 12.00 -18.95
C PRO A 530 5.76 10.95 -19.96
N PRO A 531 4.99 11.37 -20.97
CA PRO A 531 4.62 10.49 -22.08
C PRO A 531 5.85 9.87 -22.72
N ALA A 532 5.77 8.59 -23.07
CA ALA A 532 6.82 7.96 -23.86
C ALA A 532 6.94 8.68 -25.21
N LYS A 533 8.17 8.89 -25.69
CA LYS A 533 8.38 9.34 -27.08
C LYS A 533 7.66 8.33 -27.99
N PRO A 534 6.89 8.78 -29.00
CA PRO A 534 6.33 7.86 -29.99
C PRO A 534 7.51 7.09 -30.59
N SER A 535 7.50 5.77 -30.45
CA SER A 535 8.49 4.94 -31.10
C SER A 535 8.33 5.17 -32.60
N LYS A 536 9.26 5.89 -33.22
CA LYS A 536 9.41 5.81 -34.68
C LYS A 536 9.61 4.33 -34.96
N ALA A 537 8.61 3.69 -35.58
CA ALA A 537 8.78 2.36 -36.14
C ALA A 537 10.08 2.42 -36.95
N LYS A 538 11.08 1.62 -36.58
CA LYS A 538 12.32 1.52 -37.35
C LYS A 538 11.88 1.26 -38.81
N PRO A 539 12.15 2.17 -39.75
CA PRO A 539 12.05 1.82 -41.15
C PRO A 539 13.01 0.65 -41.33
N SER A 540 12.54 -0.43 -41.94
CA SER A 540 13.42 -1.48 -42.45
C SER A 540 14.50 -0.79 -43.29
N ALA A 541 15.75 -0.84 -42.82
CA ALA A 541 16.88 -0.27 -43.51
C ALA A 541 17.04 -0.97 -44.86
N SER A 542 16.62 -0.31 -45.93
CA SER A 542 17.04 -0.57 -47.29
C SER A 542 18.32 0.20 -47.55
N GLY A 543 19.41 -0.49 -47.91
CA GLY A 543 20.57 0.13 -48.55
C GLY A 543 21.92 -0.33 -48.02
N GLY A 544 22.56 -1.24 -48.77
CA GLY A 544 23.92 -1.74 -48.55
C GLY A 544 24.28 -2.82 -49.56
N SER A 545 24.37 -2.41 -50.82
CA SER A 545 24.74 -3.13 -52.06
C SER A 545 25.59 -4.42 -51.95
N LYS A 546 24.96 -5.56 -52.30
CA LYS A 546 25.49 -6.59 -53.23
C LYS A 546 24.32 -7.08 -54.08
N LYS A 547 24.48 -7.05 -55.40
CA LYS A 547 23.49 -7.54 -56.40
C LYS A 547 23.11 -8.99 -56.08
N LYS A 548 21.95 -9.19 -55.46
CA LYS A 548 21.14 -10.41 -55.61
C LYS A 548 20.07 -10.05 -56.61
N GLU A 549 19.90 -10.90 -57.62
CA GLU A 549 18.82 -10.81 -58.60
C GLU A 549 17.50 -10.44 -57.89
N GLU A 550 16.92 -9.30 -58.26
CA GLU A 550 15.60 -8.91 -57.75
C GLU A 550 14.59 -9.93 -58.26
N LYS A 551 14.04 -10.73 -57.33
CA LYS A 551 12.89 -11.58 -57.60
C LYS A 551 11.79 -10.77 -58.30
N SER A 552 11.15 -11.35 -59.31
CA SER A 552 10.10 -10.66 -60.06
C SER A 552 8.92 -10.29 -59.15
N GLU A 553 8.13 -9.26 -59.50
CA GLU A 553 6.92 -8.90 -58.75
C GLU A 553 5.92 -10.07 -58.66
N ALA A 554 5.87 -10.94 -59.68
CA ALA A 554 5.09 -12.17 -59.66
C ALA A 554 5.59 -13.16 -58.59
N GLU A 555 6.91 -13.31 -58.43
CA GLU A 555 7.49 -14.16 -57.38
C GLU A 555 7.25 -13.58 -55.98
N LYS A 556 7.39 -12.27 -55.79
CA LYS A 556 7.08 -11.61 -54.51
C LYS A 556 5.62 -11.77 -54.13
N LEU A 557 4.69 -11.63 -55.08
CA LEU A 557 3.26 -11.86 -54.87
C LEU A 557 2.98 -13.33 -54.50
N ALA A 558 3.59 -14.28 -55.22
CA ALA A 558 3.45 -15.71 -54.91
C ALA A 558 3.98 -16.07 -53.52
N GLU A 559 5.12 -15.49 -53.10
CA GLU A 559 5.67 -15.67 -51.75
C GLU A 559 4.75 -15.07 -50.68
N ALA A 560 4.20 -13.87 -50.90
CA ALA A 560 3.27 -13.24 -49.97
C ALA A 560 1.97 -14.05 -49.81
N ILE A 561 1.43 -14.59 -50.90
CA ILE A 561 0.26 -15.49 -50.87
C ILE A 561 0.59 -16.76 -50.09
N ARG A 562 1.74 -17.39 -50.35
CA ARG A 562 2.19 -18.59 -49.62
C ARG A 562 2.33 -18.31 -48.13
N ASP A 563 3.01 -17.23 -47.75
CA ASP A 563 3.23 -16.86 -46.35
C ASP A 563 1.91 -16.55 -45.64
N LEU A 564 0.95 -15.94 -46.33
CA LEU A 564 -0.42 -15.74 -45.84
C LEU A 564 -1.13 -17.09 -45.60
N LYS A 565 -1.03 -18.04 -46.54
CA LYS A 565 -1.61 -19.39 -46.39
C LYS A 565 -0.97 -20.14 -45.21
N VAL A 566 0.35 -20.06 -45.03
CA VAL A 566 1.07 -20.63 -43.88
C VAL A 566 0.66 -19.97 -42.56
N ALA A 567 0.52 -18.64 -42.54
CA ALA A 567 0.04 -17.92 -41.36
C ALA A 567 -1.41 -18.31 -41.00
N ARG A 568 -2.23 -18.66 -42.01
CA ARG A 568 -3.59 -19.18 -41.80
C ARG A 568 -3.57 -20.60 -41.21
N LEU A 569 -2.69 -21.50 -41.66
CA LEU A 569 -2.55 -22.85 -41.10
C LEU A 569 -2.35 -22.84 -39.58
N ALA A 570 -1.56 -21.90 -39.05
CA ALA A 570 -1.33 -21.75 -37.62
C ALA A 570 -2.62 -21.48 -36.79
N LYS A 571 -3.71 -21.04 -37.44
CA LYS A 571 -5.03 -20.80 -36.83
C LYS A 571 -6.02 -21.96 -37.03
N LEU A 572 -5.62 -23.04 -37.70
CA LEU A 572 -6.46 -24.17 -38.11
C LEU A 572 -6.09 -25.49 -37.38
N HIS A 573 -5.42 -25.44 -36.23
CA HIS A 573 -4.98 -26.64 -35.51
C HIS A 573 -6.10 -27.43 -34.79
N SER A 574 -7.32 -26.90 -34.68
CA SER A 574 -8.44 -27.59 -34.02
C SER A 574 -8.99 -28.74 -34.88
N ASP A 575 -9.38 -29.85 -34.26
CA ASP A 575 -9.97 -31.02 -34.96
C ASP A 575 -11.17 -30.67 -35.85
N LYS A 576 -12.02 -29.72 -35.42
CA LYS A 576 -13.16 -29.22 -36.21
C LYS A 576 -12.79 -28.58 -37.55
N LYS A 577 -11.51 -28.24 -37.75
CA LYS A 577 -10.98 -27.57 -38.95
C LYS A 577 -9.92 -28.44 -39.64
N ALA A 578 -9.92 -29.74 -39.35
CA ALA A 578 -8.97 -30.70 -39.88
C ALA A 578 -8.96 -30.68 -41.42
N GLU A 579 -10.13 -30.78 -42.04
CA GLU A 579 -10.27 -30.80 -43.50
C GLU A 579 -9.76 -29.53 -44.16
N ASP A 580 -10.08 -28.36 -43.60
CA ASP A 580 -9.57 -27.07 -44.09
C ASP A 580 -8.06 -26.95 -43.95
N PHE A 581 -7.49 -27.45 -42.84
CA PHE A 581 -6.05 -27.50 -42.67
C PHE A 581 -5.42 -28.42 -43.71
N ASP A 582 -5.93 -29.64 -43.87
CA ASP A 582 -5.36 -30.67 -44.74
C ASP A 582 -5.44 -30.24 -46.21
N ARG A 583 -6.56 -29.63 -46.63
CA ARG A 583 -6.72 -29.03 -47.96
C ARG A 583 -5.69 -27.93 -48.22
N LEU A 584 -5.56 -26.97 -47.30
CA LEU A 584 -4.65 -25.84 -47.47
C LEU A 584 -3.17 -26.25 -47.40
N ALA A 585 -2.84 -27.21 -46.53
CA ALA A 585 -1.49 -27.77 -46.44
C ALA A 585 -1.13 -28.53 -47.72
N LYS A 586 -2.05 -29.35 -48.26
CA LYS A 586 -1.86 -30.05 -49.52
C LYS A 586 -1.65 -29.08 -50.67
N GLU A 587 -2.47 -28.05 -50.79
CA GLU A 587 -2.34 -27.03 -51.85
C GLU A 587 -0.94 -26.38 -51.86
N ILE A 588 -0.37 -26.08 -50.69
CA ILE A 588 0.98 -25.50 -50.60
C ILE A 588 2.06 -26.54 -50.92
N LEU A 589 1.90 -27.78 -50.45
CA LEU A 589 2.89 -28.85 -50.64
C LEU A 589 2.90 -29.39 -52.08
N ASP A 590 1.76 -29.38 -52.78
CA ASP A 590 1.67 -29.72 -54.20
C ASP A 590 2.46 -28.70 -55.05
N ALA A 591 2.40 -27.42 -54.68
CA ALA A 591 3.15 -26.35 -55.35
C ALA A 591 4.62 -26.21 -54.89
N ASN A 592 4.92 -26.57 -53.65
CA ASN A 592 6.25 -26.52 -53.05
C ASN A 592 6.49 -27.77 -52.20
N PRO A 593 6.96 -28.88 -52.81
CA PRO A 593 7.29 -30.08 -52.08
C PRO A 593 8.27 -29.77 -50.95
N ASN A 594 8.05 -30.38 -49.78
CA ASN A 594 8.91 -30.21 -48.59
C ASN A 594 8.99 -28.79 -48.01
N HIS A 595 7.99 -27.93 -48.23
CA HIS A 595 7.98 -26.59 -47.63
C HIS A 595 7.96 -26.64 -46.09
N LEU A 596 9.13 -26.42 -45.47
CA LEU A 596 9.37 -26.57 -44.03
C LEU A 596 8.34 -25.87 -43.13
N PRO A 597 7.90 -24.62 -43.38
CA PRO A 597 6.89 -23.98 -42.56
C PRO A 597 5.56 -24.76 -42.47
N VAL A 598 5.13 -25.43 -43.55
CA VAL A 598 3.90 -26.25 -43.56
C VAL A 598 4.09 -27.54 -42.77
N LEU A 599 5.21 -28.24 -42.98
CA LEU A 599 5.58 -29.44 -42.23
C LEU A 599 5.61 -29.15 -40.71
N VAL A 600 6.14 -27.99 -40.32
CA VAL A 600 6.13 -27.53 -38.93
C VAL A 600 4.71 -27.30 -38.40
N GLN A 601 3.79 -26.73 -39.19
CA GLN A 601 2.39 -26.59 -38.77
C GLN A 601 1.68 -27.96 -38.67
N GLN A 602 1.96 -28.89 -39.58
CA GLN A 602 1.45 -30.27 -39.52
C GLN A 602 1.88 -30.95 -38.21
N LEU A 603 3.18 -30.88 -37.88
CA LEU A 603 3.71 -31.38 -36.62
C LEU A 603 3.05 -30.70 -35.41
N LYS A 604 2.88 -29.37 -35.43
CA LYS A 604 2.25 -28.63 -34.32
C LYS A 604 0.78 -29.00 -34.10
N ARG A 605 0.02 -29.25 -35.18
CA ARG A 605 -1.37 -29.73 -35.11
C ARG A 605 -1.45 -31.12 -34.49
N LEU A 606 -0.63 -32.06 -34.97
CA LEU A 606 -0.59 -33.43 -34.44
C LEU A 606 -0.16 -33.46 -32.96
N ASP A 607 0.83 -32.64 -32.60
CA ASP A 607 1.37 -32.51 -31.24
C ASP A 607 0.56 -31.54 -30.35
N GLY A 608 -0.66 -31.17 -30.77
CA GLY A 608 -1.58 -30.36 -29.97
C GLY A 608 -1.92 -31.04 -28.64
N GLU A 609 -2.25 -30.27 -27.60
CA GLU A 609 -2.46 -30.82 -26.25
C GLU A 609 -3.58 -31.87 -26.18
N ALA A 610 -4.67 -31.65 -26.93
CA ALA A 610 -5.79 -32.58 -27.04
C ALA A 610 -5.51 -33.80 -27.95
N ASN A 611 -4.50 -33.71 -28.83
CA ASN A 611 -4.31 -34.64 -29.94
C ASN A 611 -3.06 -35.49 -29.83
N ARG A 612 -2.02 -35.02 -29.12
CA ARG A 612 -0.72 -35.70 -29.01
C ARG A 612 -0.89 -37.17 -28.64
N LYS A 613 -1.68 -37.46 -27.60
CA LYS A 613 -1.88 -38.83 -27.10
C LYS A 613 -2.67 -39.73 -28.06
N LYS A 614 -3.36 -39.18 -29.07
CA LYS A 614 -4.16 -39.95 -30.04
C LYS A 614 -3.35 -40.39 -31.26
N HIS A 615 -2.22 -39.73 -31.55
CA HIS A 615 -1.50 -39.86 -32.82
C HIS A 615 0.02 -39.91 -32.62
N LEU A 616 0.50 -40.64 -31.62
CA LEU A 616 1.92 -40.65 -31.22
C LEU A 616 2.86 -41.03 -32.37
N ASP A 617 2.58 -42.11 -33.10
CA ASP A 617 3.40 -42.53 -34.25
C ASP A 617 3.39 -41.50 -35.38
N LYS A 618 2.25 -40.84 -35.63
CA LYS A 618 2.16 -39.76 -36.64
C LYS A 618 2.96 -38.52 -36.21
N VAL A 619 3.00 -38.20 -34.92
CA VAL A 619 3.85 -37.12 -34.39
C VAL A 619 5.33 -37.43 -34.59
N ILE A 620 5.73 -38.68 -34.33
CA ILE A 620 7.12 -39.13 -34.55
C ILE A 620 7.49 -39.01 -36.03
N ALA A 621 6.67 -39.56 -36.94
CA ALA A 621 6.90 -39.49 -38.38
C ALA A 621 6.93 -38.05 -38.92
N ALA A 622 6.00 -37.19 -38.48
CA ALA A 622 5.99 -35.78 -38.88
C ALA A 622 7.21 -35.01 -38.35
N ALA A 623 7.69 -35.33 -37.14
CA ALA A 623 8.90 -34.75 -36.59
C ALA A 623 10.13 -35.19 -37.39
N ASP A 624 10.21 -36.48 -37.77
CA ASP A 624 11.29 -37.00 -38.62
C ASP A 624 11.30 -36.34 -40.01
N THR A 625 10.12 -36.10 -40.59
CA THR A 625 10.01 -35.36 -41.85
C THR A 625 10.54 -33.94 -41.71
N VAL A 626 10.24 -33.25 -40.61
CA VAL A 626 10.77 -31.90 -40.32
C VAL A 626 12.28 -31.92 -40.11
N ILE A 627 12.79 -32.88 -39.35
CA ILE A 627 14.23 -33.01 -39.04
C ILE A 627 15.02 -33.28 -40.33
N ALA A 628 14.53 -34.15 -41.20
CA ALA A 628 15.17 -34.49 -42.47
C ALA A 628 15.33 -33.29 -43.43
N GLN A 629 14.50 -32.25 -43.30
CA GLN A 629 14.61 -31.02 -44.11
C GLN A 629 15.62 -30.00 -43.56
N ILE A 630 16.25 -30.28 -42.42
CA ILE A 630 17.20 -29.36 -41.78
C ILE A 630 18.61 -29.92 -41.96
N ASP A 631 19.43 -29.19 -42.70
CA ASP A 631 20.85 -29.46 -42.85
C ASP A 631 21.60 -29.18 -41.53
N THR A 632 21.87 -30.26 -40.79
CA THR A 632 22.58 -30.25 -39.51
C THR A 632 24.08 -30.01 -39.67
N GLU A 633 24.69 -30.37 -40.80
CA GLU A 633 26.12 -30.11 -41.05
C GLU A 633 26.39 -28.62 -41.19
N THR A 634 25.55 -27.92 -41.97
CA THR A 634 25.65 -26.46 -42.13
C THR A 634 25.42 -25.74 -40.81
N LEU A 635 24.47 -26.20 -39.99
CA LEU A 635 24.28 -25.67 -38.63
C LEU A 635 25.52 -25.91 -37.77
N ALA A 636 26.08 -27.13 -37.73
CA ALA A 636 27.25 -27.44 -36.92
C ALA A 636 28.46 -26.56 -37.30
N LYS A 637 28.75 -26.43 -38.60
CA LYS A 637 29.83 -25.57 -39.13
C LYS A 637 29.65 -24.11 -38.71
N HIS A 638 28.42 -23.59 -38.77
CA HIS A 638 28.16 -22.19 -38.42
C HIS A 638 28.26 -21.90 -36.92
N TYR A 639 27.80 -22.81 -36.05
CA TYR A 639 27.87 -22.61 -34.59
C TYR A 639 29.23 -22.99 -33.99
N GLY A 640 30.09 -23.71 -34.74
CA GLY A 640 31.47 -24.01 -34.34
C GLY A 640 32.43 -22.81 -34.42
N VAL A 641 32.04 -21.70 -35.06
CA VAL A 641 32.89 -20.50 -35.24
C VAL A 641 32.25 -19.29 -34.56
N LYS A 642 33.06 -18.48 -33.86
CA LYS A 642 32.59 -17.23 -33.22
C LYS A 642 32.18 -16.18 -34.27
N LEU A 643 30.98 -15.63 -34.12
CA LEU A 643 30.48 -14.56 -34.97
C LEU A 643 31.22 -13.24 -34.68
N LYS A 644 31.60 -12.49 -35.72
CA LYS A 644 32.13 -11.13 -35.56
C LYS A 644 30.99 -10.15 -35.23
N PRO A 645 31.07 -9.34 -34.16
CA PRO A 645 29.97 -8.47 -33.72
C PRO A 645 29.58 -7.35 -34.70
N ASP A 646 30.47 -6.97 -35.62
CA ASP A 646 30.27 -5.81 -36.50
C ASP A 646 29.87 -6.17 -37.94
N ASP A 647 29.71 -7.47 -38.23
CA ASP A 647 29.32 -7.96 -39.56
C ASP A 647 27.79 -8.16 -39.66
N GLU A 648 27.11 -7.21 -40.30
CA GLU A 648 25.66 -7.25 -40.49
C GLU A 648 25.18 -8.38 -41.43
N GLU A 649 25.99 -8.79 -42.42
CA GLU A 649 25.66 -9.93 -43.30
C GLU A 649 25.69 -11.23 -42.48
N ALA A 650 26.72 -11.40 -41.63
CA ALA A 650 26.84 -12.55 -40.74
C ALA A 650 25.72 -12.60 -39.69
N LYS A 651 25.28 -11.45 -39.16
CA LYS A 651 24.11 -11.37 -38.25
C LYS A 651 22.81 -11.80 -38.93
N ALA A 652 22.59 -11.38 -40.18
CA ALA A 652 21.39 -11.74 -40.93
C ALA A 652 21.34 -13.24 -41.24
N GLU A 653 22.48 -13.85 -41.62
CA GLU A 653 22.57 -15.30 -41.80
C GLU A 653 22.43 -16.06 -40.48
N ARG A 654 23.03 -15.57 -39.38
CA ARG A 654 22.83 -16.12 -38.03
C ARG A 654 21.36 -16.17 -37.65
N ALA A 655 20.60 -15.09 -37.88
CA ALA A 655 19.19 -15.03 -37.57
C ALA A 655 18.34 -16.05 -38.39
N LYS A 656 18.73 -16.37 -39.63
CA LYS A 656 18.09 -17.42 -40.42
C LYS A 656 18.41 -18.81 -39.88
N LEU A 657 19.67 -19.05 -39.53
CA LEU A 657 20.11 -20.33 -38.96
C LEU A 657 19.54 -20.55 -37.55
N ASP A 658 19.39 -19.50 -36.74
CA ASP A 658 18.70 -19.55 -35.44
C ASP A 658 17.25 -20.02 -35.61
N LYS A 659 16.54 -19.60 -36.68
CA LYS A 659 15.19 -20.11 -36.96
C LYS A 659 15.19 -21.61 -37.31
N LYS A 660 16.17 -22.07 -38.09
CA LYS A 660 16.33 -23.50 -38.41
C LYS A 660 16.70 -24.31 -37.17
N LEU A 661 17.64 -23.85 -36.35
CA LEU A 661 18.01 -24.47 -35.08
C LEU A 661 16.81 -24.55 -34.10
N ASN A 662 16.04 -23.47 -33.97
CA ASN A 662 14.82 -23.46 -33.17
C ASN A 662 13.77 -24.46 -33.69
N THR A 663 13.70 -24.65 -35.01
CA THR A 663 12.81 -25.63 -35.64
C THR A 663 13.28 -27.06 -35.36
N LEU A 664 14.58 -27.33 -35.54
CA LEU A 664 15.20 -28.62 -35.26
C LEU A 664 14.99 -29.04 -33.80
N THR A 665 15.33 -28.16 -32.86
CA THR A 665 15.19 -28.43 -31.43
C THR A 665 13.73 -28.57 -31.01
N ASP A 666 12.79 -27.82 -31.60
CA ASP A 666 11.35 -28.01 -31.36
C ASP A 666 10.87 -29.38 -31.89
N ALA A 667 11.31 -29.79 -33.08
CA ALA A 667 10.94 -31.08 -33.67
C ALA A 667 11.49 -32.26 -32.85
N LEU A 668 12.77 -32.25 -32.50
CA LEU A 668 13.41 -33.24 -31.61
C LEU A 668 12.73 -33.31 -30.24
N PHE A 669 12.36 -32.17 -29.67
CA PHE A 669 11.62 -32.12 -28.41
C PHE A 669 10.23 -32.76 -28.52
N ARG A 670 9.48 -32.47 -29.59
CA ARG A 670 8.16 -33.06 -29.82
C ARG A 670 8.25 -34.57 -30.09
N LYS A 671 9.22 -35.01 -30.89
CA LYS A 671 9.52 -36.44 -31.11
C LYS A 671 9.82 -37.15 -29.80
N GLY A 672 10.74 -36.62 -29.00
CA GLY A 672 11.09 -37.19 -27.69
C GLY A 672 9.90 -37.25 -26.74
N ARG A 673 9.03 -36.24 -26.75
CA ARG A 673 7.79 -36.26 -25.96
C ARG A 673 6.84 -37.37 -26.42
N ALA A 674 6.65 -37.52 -27.73
CA ALA A 674 5.80 -38.55 -28.31
C ALA A 674 6.32 -39.96 -27.96
N LEU A 675 7.60 -40.23 -28.20
CA LEU A 675 8.29 -41.48 -27.79
C LEU A 675 8.12 -41.75 -26.29
N GLY A 676 8.27 -40.72 -25.46
CA GLY A 676 8.07 -40.84 -24.02
C GLY A 676 6.62 -41.10 -23.59
N TYR A 677 5.61 -40.67 -24.36
CA TYR A 677 4.22 -41.05 -24.10
C TYR A 677 3.91 -42.45 -24.62
N LEU A 678 4.53 -42.85 -25.73
CA LEU A 678 4.39 -44.18 -26.30
C LEU A 678 4.91 -45.24 -25.32
N ASP A 679 6.09 -45.02 -24.75
CA ASP A 679 6.63 -45.84 -23.66
C ASP A 679 5.64 -45.96 -22.48
N THR A 680 5.05 -44.84 -22.02
CA THR A 680 4.05 -44.87 -20.95
C THR A 680 2.81 -45.69 -21.34
N GLN A 681 2.32 -45.56 -22.58
CA GLN A 681 1.13 -46.27 -23.06
C GLN A 681 1.34 -47.79 -23.11
N PHE A 682 2.53 -48.25 -23.51
CA PHE A 682 2.86 -49.67 -23.52
C PHE A 682 3.08 -50.24 -22.10
N ARG A 683 3.68 -49.47 -21.19
CA ARG A 683 3.89 -49.89 -19.78
C ARG A 683 2.60 -49.93 -18.95
N GLU A 684 1.61 -49.09 -19.27
CA GLU A 684 0.33 -48.99 -18.55
C GLU A 684 -0.81 -49.77 -19.25
N GLY A 685 -0.52 -50.51 -20.33
CA GLY A 685 -1.53 -51.25 -21.11
C GLY A 685 -1.79 -52.69 -20.63
N GLU A 686 -2.91 -53.28 -21.05
CA GLU A 686 -3.35 -54.63 -20.64
C GLU A 686 -2.34 -55.75 -20.97
N ASN A 687 -1.52 -55.57 -22.02
CA ASN A 687 -0.49 -56.51 -22.45
C ASN A 687 0.94 -56.08 -22.07
N ALA A 688 1.12 -55.31 -21.00
CA ALA A 688 2.42 -54.74 -20.60
C ALA A 688 3.53 -55.81 -20.43
N ASP A 689 3.17 -57.01 -19.98
CA ASP A 689 4.13 -58.09 -19.68
C ASP A 689 4.43 -59.04 -20.85
N SER A 690 3.79 -58.86 -22.02
CA SER A 690 4.05 -59.71 -23.18
C SER A 690 5.45 -59.49 -23.76
N ASP A 691 6.04 -60.55 -24.32
CA ASP A 691 7.38 -60.47 -24.92
C ASP A 691 7.44 -59.51 -26.12
N GLU A 692 6.33 -59.36 -26.85
CA GLU A 692 6.19 -58.39 -27.94
C GLU A 692 6.22 -56.95 -27.42
N THR A 693 5.52 -56.67 -26.31
CA THR A 693 5.53 -55.35 -25.68
C THR A 693 6.91 -55.03 -25.12
N LYS A 694 7.60 -55.99 -24.48
CA LYS A 694 8.96 -55.80 -23.97
C LYS A 694 9.95 -55.45 -25.09
N LYS A 695 9.93 -56.19 -26.20
CA LYS A 695 10.75 -55.86 -27.39
C LYS A 695 10.43 -54.48 -27.95
N ARG A 696 9.15 -54.11 -28.00
CA ARG A 696 8.74 -52.78 -28.48
C ARG A 696 9.20 -51.66 -27.54
N LEU A 697 9.17 -51.89 -26.22
CA LEU A 697 9.67 -50.95 -25.22
C LEU A 697 11.17 -50.72 -25.34
N GLU A 698 11.96 -51.78 -25.55
CA GLU A 698 13.41 -51.66 -25.79
C GLU A 698 13.71 -50.81 -27.04
N GLU A 699 12.95 -51.01 -28.12
CA GLU A 699 13.08 -50.22 -29.35
C GLU A 699 12.71 -48.75 -29.11
N ILE A 700 11.61 -48.47 -28.41
CA ILE A 700 11.20 -47.11 -28.06
C ILE A 700 12.25 -46.44 -27.17
N ASP A 701 12.91 -47.19 -26.28
CA ASP A 701 13.97 -46.68 -25.42
C ASP A 701 15.22 -46.29 -26.21
N LYS A 702 15.67 -47.15 -27.13
CA LYS A 702 16.77 -46.82 -28.06
C LYS A 702 16.45 -45.57 -28.89
N GLN A 703 15.24 -45.48 -29.44
CA GLN A 703 14.81 -44.31 -30.22
C GLN A 703 14.75 -43.04 -29.37
N PHE A 704 14.28 -43.15 -28.12
CA PHE A 704 14.20 -42.02 -27.19
C PHE A 704 15.59 -41.50 -26.81
N GLU A 705 16.51 -42.39 -26.41
CA GLU A 705 17.87 -42.01 -26.03
C GLU A 705 18.65 -41.45 -27.22
N ALA A 706 18.51 -42.03 -28.43
CA ALA A 706 19.11 -41.48 -29.64
C ALA A 706 18.58 -40.07 -29.96
N ASN A 707 17.26 -39.87 -29.90
CA ASN A 707 16.66 -38.54 -30.13
C ASN A 707 17.06 -37.54 -29.03
N PHE A 708 17.16 -37.98 -27.77
CA PHE A 708 17.57 -37.11 -26.66
C PHE A 708 19.04 -36.70 -26.80
N ALA A 709 19.92 -37.65 -27.12
CA ALA A 709 21.33 -37.38 -27.39
C ALA A 709 21.49 -36.40 -28.56
N GLU A 710 20.67 -36.53 -29.61
CA GLU A 710 20.65 -35.56 -30.71
C GLU A 710 20.19 -34.17 -30.23
N LEU A 711 19.12 -34.07 -29.44
CA LEU A 711 18.68 -32.79 -28.87
C LEU A 711 19.77 -32.13 -28.00
N GLN A 712 20.51 -32.92 -27.21
CA GLN A 712 21.60 -32.43 -26.35
C GLN A 712 22.74 -31.76 -27.14
N LYS A 713 22.95 -32.13 -28.41
CA LYS A 713 23.95 -31.46 -29.27
C LYS A 713 23.58 -30.01 -29.58
N TRP A 714 22.29 -29.70 -29.59
CA TRP A 714 21.74 -28.45 -30.14
C TRP A 714 21.11 -27.53 -29.08
N ALA A 715 20.79 -28.05 -27.90
CA ALA A 715 20.12 -27.29 -26.85
C ALA A 715 20.51 -27.75 -25.44
N GLU A 716 20.52 -26.81 -24.50
CA GLU A 716 20.61 -27.10 -23.07
C GLU A 716 19.30 -27.73 -22.61
N THR A 717 19.30 -29.06 -22.46
CA THR A 717 18.07 -29.81 -22.12
C THR A 717 17.49 -29.49 -20.74
N THR A 718 18.26 -28.81 -19.87
CA THR A 718 17.79 -28.31 -18.57
C THR A 718 17.07 -26.95 -18.67
N ASP A 719 17.06 -26.32 -19.85
CA ASP A 719 16.32 -25.09 -20.10
C ASP A 719 14.82 -25.28 -19.97
N ASP A 720 14.12 -24.18 -19.66
CA ASP A 720 12.70 -24.16 -19.33
C ASP A 720 11.78 -24.79 -20.41
N LYS A 721 12.19 -24.71 -21.68
CA LYS A 721 11.51 -25.30 -22.85
C LYS A 721 11.61 -26.83 -22.85
N PHE A 722 12.78 -27.40 -22.52
CA PHE A 722 13.10 -28.81 -22.71
C PHE A 722 13.08 -29.64 -21.42
N VAL A 723 13.15 -29.00 -20.25
CA VAL A 723 13.31 -29.65 -18.94
C VAL A 723 12.27 -30.73 -18.64
N LEU A 724 11.03 -30.62 -19.15
CA LEU A 724 10.02 -31.65 -18.94
C LEU A 724 10.35 -32.98 -19.64
N LEU A 725 11.05 -32.92 -20.78
CA LEU A 725 11.56 -34.10 -21.47
C LEU A 725 12.77 -34.68 -20.72
N HIS A 726 13.66 -33.83 -20.19
CA HIS A 726 14.79 -34.25 -19.35
C HIS A 726 14.31 -34.93 -18.07
N ILE A 727 13.35 -34.35 -17.34
CA ILE A 727 12.72 -34.97 -16.17
C ILE A 727 12.14 -36.34 -16.52
N ARG A 728 11.61 -36.50 -17.74
CA ARG A 728 11.08 -37.79 -18.19
C ARG A 728 12.18 -38.81 -18.45
N ARG A 729 13.31 -38.39 -19.04
CA ARG A 729 14.51 -39.23 -19.20
C ARG A 729 15.01 -39.71 -17.84
N ASP A 730 15.19 -38.79 -16.89
CA ASP A 730 15.63 -39.11 -15.53
C ASP A 730 14.69 -40.15 -14.89
N ASN A 731 13.37 -40.00 -15.06
CA ASN A 731 12.41 -40.97 -14.54
C ASN A 731 12.50 -42.34 -15.22
N ARG A 732 12.69 -42.39 -16.55
CA ARG A 732 12.85 -43.65 -17.31
C ARG A 732 14.10 -44.42 -16.89
N GLN A 733 15.16 -43.71 -16.49
CA GLN A 733 16.41 -44.29 -16.00
C GLN A 733 16.38 -44.64 -14.51
N GLY A 734 15.25 -44.45 -13.82
CA GLY A 734 15.14 -44.69 -12.38
C GLY A 734 15.76 -43.59 -11.50
N HIS A 735 16.23 -42.49 -12.07
CA HIS A 735 16.77 -41.33 -11.33
C HIS A 735 15.65 -40.41 -10.80
N ILE A 736 14.68 -40.99 -10.08
CA ILE A 736 13.43 -40.32 -9.68
C ILE A 736 13.70 -39.09 -8.78
N ALA A 737 14.68 -39.16 -7.88
CA ALA A 737 15.07 -38.04 -7.02
C ALA A 737 15.63 -36.85 -7.84
N THR A 738 16.44 -37.11 -8.87
CA THR A 738 16.95 -36.10 -9.80
C THR A 738 15.82 -35.48 -10.61
N ALA A 739 14.89 -36.32 -11.11
CA ALA A 739 13.69 -35.87 -11.80
C ALA A 739 12.84 -34.94 -10.92
N LEU A 740 12.66 -35.28 -9.64
CA LEU A 740 11.93 -34.48 -8.66
C LEU A 740 12.65 -33.15 -8.37
N LYS A 741 13.98 -33.14 -8.20
CA LYS A 741 14.77 -31.92 -8.01
C LYS A 741 14.54 -30.92 -9.15
N ARG A 742 14.68 -31.38 -10.40
CA ARG A 742 14.44 -30.55 -11.60
C ARG A 742 12.99 -30.10 -11.71
N LEU A 743 12.04 -30.96 -11.35
CA LEU A 743 10.63 -30.60 -11.31
C LEU A 743 10.35 -29.49 -10.31
N ASN A 744 10.98 -29.52 -9.12
CA ASN A 744 10.85 -28.46 -8.12
C ASN A 744 11.40 -27.13 -8.63
N GLU A 745 12.53 -27.12 -9.35
CA GLU A 745 13.06 -25.92 -10.00
C GLU A 745 12.09 -25.36 -11.05
N LYS A 746 11.49 -26.23 -11.89
CA LYS A 746 10.47 -25.84 -12.87
C LYS A 746 9.20 -25.31 -12.19
N ILE A 747 8.77 -25.92 -11.08
CA ILE A 747 7.66 -25.43 -10.24
C ILE A 747 7.97 -24.05 -9.68
N GLY A 748 9.20 -23.80 -9.22
CA GLY A 748 9.63 -22.48 -8.76
C GLY A 748 9.47 -21.39 -9.83
N ARG A 749 9.69 -21.73 -11.10
CA ARG A 749 9.50 -20.83 -12.26
C ARG A 749 8.03 -20.72 -12.70
N SER A 750 7.21 -21.74 -12.45
CA SER A 750 5.80 -21.82 -12.88
C SER A 750 4.88 -22.35 -11.76
N PRO A 751 4.77 -21.64 -10.63
CA PRO A 751 4.12 -22.16 -9.42
C PRO A 751 2.62 -22.40 -9.57
N HIS A 752 1.98 -21.71 -10.52
CA HIS A 752 0.54 -21.79 -10.80
C HIS A 752 0.18 -22.88 -11.83
N ASP A 753 1.13 -23.70 -12.30
CA ASP A 753 0.81 -24.84 -13.15
C ASP A 753 0.41 -26.06 -12.30
N ARG A 754 -0.90 -26.31 -12.23
CA ARG A 754 -1.47 -27.45 -11.48
C ARG A 754 -0.96 -28.81 -12.01
N LYS A 755 -0.61 -28.92 -13.29
CA LYS A 755 -0.10 -30.18 -13.86
C LYS A 755 1.29 -30.52 -13.31
N LEU A 756 2.14 -29.52 -13.10
CA LEU A 756 3.46 -29.72 -12.50
C LEU A 756 3.33 -30.23 -11.05
N GLN A 757 2.40 -29.66 -10.29
CA GLN A 757 2.12 -30.09 -8.92
C GLN A 757 1.56 -31.53 -8.88
N LYS A 758 0.69 -31.91 -9.82
CA LYS A 758 0.24 -33.31 -9.97
C LYS A 758 1.39 -34.25 -10.30
N LYS A 759 2.32 -33.83 -11.16
CA LYS A 759 3.52 -34.62 -11.48
C LYS A 759 4.43 -34.79 -10.25
N ARG A 760 4.53 -33.76 -9.40
CA ARG A 760 5.28 -33.82 -8.14
C ARG A 760 4.70 -34.85 -7.19
N ILE A 761 3.39 -34.86 -7.00
CA ILE A 761 2.67 -35.87 -6.18
C ILE A 761 2.95 -37.28 -6.72
N ARG A 762 2.92 -37.47 -8.05
CA ARG A 762 3.25 -38.75 -8.67
C ARG A 762 4.69 -39.19 -8.34
N LEU A 763 5.69 -38.32 -8.56
CA LEU A 763 7.10 -38.67 -8.29
C LEU A 763 7.37 -38.94 -6.80
N LEU A 764 6.70 -38.22 -5.89
CA LEU A 764 6.80 -38.49 -4.44
C LEU A 764 6.24 -39.88 -4.09
N GLY A 765 5.14 -40.29 -4.74
CA GLY A 765 4.60 -41.64 -4.60
C GLY A 765 5.53 -42.72 -5.17
N GLU A 766 6.15 -42.47 -6.32
CA GLU A 766 7.15 -43.39 -6.91
C GLU A 766 8.38 -43.56 -6.01
N LEU A 767 8.76 -42.52 -5.24
CA LEU A 767 9.80 -42.57 -4.21
C LEU A 767 9.35 -43.20 -2.88
N LYS A 768 8.05 -43.53 -2.71
CA LYS A 768 7.44 -43.97 -1.45
C LYS A 768 7.60 -42.97 -0.30
N TRP A 769 7.58 -41.67 -0.62
CA TRP A 769 7.61 -40.59 0.36
C TRP A 769 6.17 -40.16 0.70
N ASP A 770 5.45 -41.04 1.39
CA ASP A 770 3.99 -40.94 1.55
C ASP A 770 3.54 -39.72 2.34
N GLU A 771 4.30 -39.31 3.36
CA GLU A 771 4.00 -38.10 4.14
C GLU A 771 4.08 -36.84 3.27
N TRP A 772 5.09 -36.76 2.40
CA TRP A 772 5.26 -35.64 1.48
C TRP A 772 4.21 -35.63 0.37
N LYS A 773 3.82 -36.82 -0.11
CA LYS A 773 2.73 -36.95 -1.08
C LYS A 773 1.41 -36.45 -0.48
N SER A 774 1.04 -36.92 0.71
CA SER A 774 -0.17 -36.51 1.44
C SER A 774 -0.18 -35.00 1.74
N HIS A 775 0.98 -34.47 2.15
CA HIS A 775 1.17 -33.03 2.32
C HIS A 775 0.86 -32.26 1.03
N GLU A 776 1.43 -32.67 -0.10
CA GLU A 776 1.24 -31.99 -1.39
C GLU A 776 -0.18 -32.10 -1.93
N GLU A 777 -0.86 -33.22 -1.70
CA GLU A 777 -2.29 -33.40 -2.02
C GLU A 777 -3.17 -32.41 -1.24
N THR A 778 -2.93 -32.29 0.08
CA THR A 778 -3.62 -31.32 0.94
C THR A 778 -3.34 -29.88 0.49
N TRP A 779 -2.08 -29.58 0.18
CA TRP A 779 -1.68 -28.24 -0.25
C TRP A 779 -2.22 -27.84 -1.63
N GLN A 780 -2.54 -28.78 -2.52
CA GLN A 780 -3.18 -28.42 -3.79
C GLN A 780 -4.49 -27.66 -3.60
N ILE A 781 -5.27 -28.01 -2.58
CA ILE A 781 -6.55 -27.36 -2.28
C ILE A 781 -6.32 -25.87 -1.96
N ARG A 782 -5.26 -25.59 -1.18
CA ARG A 782 -4.88 -24.23 -0.79
C ARG A 782 -4.20 -23.45 -1.92
N ARG A 783 -3.41 -24.11 -2.77
CA ARG A 783 -2.70 -23.47 -3.90
C ARG A 783 -3.62 -23.14 -5.08
N PHE A 784 -4.70 -23.91 -5.25
CA PHE A 784 -5.64 -23.77 -6.37
C PHE A 784 -7.10 -23.78 -5.91
N PRO A 785 -7.53 -22.79 -5.11
CA PRO A 785 -8.92 -22.69 -4.68
C PRO A 785 -9.85 -22.47 -5.88
N ALA A 786 -11.05 -23.06 -5.83
CA ALA A 786 -12.04 -22.94 -6.92
C ALA A 786 -12.60 -21.51 -7.04
N LYS A 787 -12.82 -20.86 -5.89
CA LYS A 787 -13.40 -19.53 -5.73
C LYS A 787 -12.49 -18.66 -4.85
N TYR A 788 -12.66 -17.35 -4.96
CA TYR A 788 -12.07 -16.40 -4.02
C TYR A 788 -12.69 -16.62 -2.62
N GLN A 789 -11.96 -16.25 -1.58
CA GLN A 789 -12.51 -16.23 -0.22
C GLN A 789 -13.65 -15.20 -0.13
N PRO A 790 -14.72 -15.49 0.64
CA PRO A 790 -15.76 -14.51 0.91
C PRO A 790 -15.23 -13.36 1.79
N PHE A 791 -15.92 -12.22 1.75
CA PHE A 791 -15.69 -11.08 2.64
C PHE A 791 -16.36 -11.23 3.99
#